data_AF-A0ABD3SYC1-F1
#
_entry.id   AF-A0ABD3SYC1-F1
#
_cell.length_a   1.000
_cell.length_b   1.000
_cell.length_c   1.000
_cell.angle_alpha   90.00
_cell.angle_beta   90.00
_cell.angle_gamma   90.00
#
_symmetry.space_group_name_H-M   'P 1'
#
loop_
_entity.id
_entity.type
_entity.pdbx_description
1 polymer ?
#
loop_
_entity_poly.entity_id
_entity_poly.type
_entity_poly.pdbx_seq_one_letter_code
_entity_poly.pdbx_strand_id
1 'polypeptide(L)'
;MNFGEFFDNNSCSRIVGDIPYSNNNIMPNIGALSQSLSTTTTKPMFTSPGLSLALQTSMEGQGEVGPIKMGENYESNSNVGGRRSRDEEHEISRSGSDNMDGASGDDQDTSDTKPPRKKRYHRHTPQQIQELEALFKECPHPDEKQRLELSKRLCLETRQVKFWFQNRRTQMKTQLERHENSLLRQDNDKLRAENMSIRDAMRNPICTNCGGPAIMGEISLEEQHMRIENARLKDELDRVCALAGKFLGRPISSMGPPMPNSSLELGVGSNGFGGLNDIPAEYGVSISSPLPIAPPQTKSSMNINPSLERSMYLELALSAMDELVKLAQTDEPIWLRSLEGGREILNQEEYKRNFTPCIGMKPNGFVTEASRESGMVIINSLALVETLMDSSKWADMFPCLIARTSTTDVISNGMGGTRNGALHLMHSELQVLSPLVPVRDVNFLRFCKQHAEGVWAVVDVSIDTIRESSGGGSGFPSCRRLPSGCVVQDMPNGYSKVTWVEHAQYDDSVIHQLYRPLISAGMGFGAQRWVASLQRQCECLAILMSSTVTSGDHTAISAGGRRSMLKLAQRMTENFCAGVCSSTIQKWNKLHAENVDEDVRIMTRKSVDYPGEPPGIVLSAATSVWLPVSPQRLFDFLRDEHLRSEWDILSNGGPMQEMAHIAKGQDHGNCVSLLRASTINSNQNSMLILQETCIDASGSLVVYAPVDIPAMHSVMNGGDSTYVALLPSGFAIVPDGPGSRGPNNNGPTSNGGSGQRVSGSLLTVAFQILVNSLPMAKLTVESVETVNNLISCTVQKIKAALHCES
;
A
#
# COMPACT_ATOMS: atom_id res chain seq x y z
N MET A 1 40.48 -3.75 -9.03
CA MET A 1 41.87 -4.24 -9.14
C MET A 1 42.18 -5.03 -7.89
N ASN A 2 42.85 -6.16 -8.08
CA ASN A 2 43.11 -7.23 -7.11
C ASN A 2 44.23 -6.83 -6.13
N PHE A 3 44.16 -7.25 -4.85
CA PHE A 3 45.30 -7.73 -4.07
C PHE A 3 44.79 -8.45 -2.80
N GLY A 4 45.30 -9.66 -2.59
CA GLY A 4 45.09 -10.46 -1.39
C GLY A 4 46.35 -10.54 -0.51
N GLU A 5 46.17 -11.31 0.57
CA GLU A 5 47.14 -11.89 1.50
C GLU A 5 47.80 -10.95 2.52
N PHE A 6 47.38 -11.08 3.80
CA PHE A 6 48.20 -11.71 4.85
C PHE A 6 47.29 -12.10 6.05
N PHE A 7 47.20 -13.41 6.29
CA PHE A 7 46.67 -14.04 7.51
C PHE A 7 47.73 -13.97 8.63
N ASP A 8 47.37 -13.74 9.90
CA ASP A 8 47.02 -14.80 10.87
C ASP A 8 47.19 -14.38 12.36
N ASN A 9 46.22 -14.82 13.18
CA ASN A 9 46.27 -15.26 14.59
C ASN A 9 46.65 -14.29 15.73
N ASN A 10 46.16 -14.43 16.98
CA ASN A 10 45.01 -15.06 17.62
C ASN A 10 45.13 -14.73 19.14
N SER A 11 44.01 -14.88 19.86
CA SER A 11 43.90 -15.26 21.27
C SER A 11 43.97 -14.21 22.38
N CYS A 12 42.76 -13.93 22.86
CA CYS A 12 42.36 -13.56 24.20
C CYS A 12 42.81 -14.60 25.25
N SER A 13 43.25 -14.16 26.44
CA SER A 13 43.24 -15.00 27.64
C SER A 13 43.00 -14.17 28.91
N ARG A 14 42.13 -14.74 29.77
CA ARG A 14 41.57 -14.25 31.04
C ARG A 14 42.61 -14.23 32.17
N ILE A 15 42.50 -13.27 33.10
CA ILE A 15 42.94 -13.38 34.52
C ILE A 15 41.95 -12.52 35.34
N VAL A 16 40.99 -13.12 36.05
CA VAL A 16 40.96 -13.45 37.50
C VAL A 16 41.23 -12.24 38.40
N GLY A 17 40.24 -11.92 39.24
CA GLY A 17 40.26 -10.79 40.15
C GLY A 17 40.98 -11.07 41.46
N ASP A 18 41.25 -9.99 42.18
CA ASP A 18 41.49 -10.00 43.62
C ASP A 18 41.02 -8.69 44.26
N ILE A 19 40.50 -8.85 45.46
CA ILE A 19 39.87 -7.87 46.37
C ILE A 19 40.93 -6.90 46.93
N PRO A 20 40.54 -5.70 47.40
CA PRO A 20 40.86 -5.42 48.80
C PRO A 20 39.75 -4.74 49.60
N TYR A 21 39.77 -5.07 50.89
CA TYR A 21 38.94 -4.57 51.97
C TYR A 21 39.58 -3.33 52.64
N SER A 22 38.70 -2.41 53.05
CA SER A 22 38.71 -1.61 54.29
C SER A 22 39.61 -0.37 54.47
N ASN A 23 38.89 0.76 54.60
CA ASN A 23 38.78 1.61 55.79
C ASN A 23 39.45 3.00 55.86
N ASN A 24 38.60 3.94 56.30
CA ASN A 24 38.80 5.16 57.09
C ASN A 24 39.02 6.53 56.39
N ASN A 25 37.91 7.30 56.40
CA ASN A 25 37.72 8.65 56.96
C ASN A 25 38.81 9.73 56.74
N ILE A 26 38.37 10.89 56.20
CA ILE A 26 38.47 12.27 56.75
C ILE A 26 38.36 13.31 55.59
N MET A 27 37.33 14.16 55.62
CA MET A 27 37.30 15.52 55.03
C MET A 27 37.77 16.54 56.13
N PRO A 28 38.19 17.81 55.89
CA PRO A 28 37.73 18.72 54.81
C PRO A 28 38.74 19.81 54.28
N ASN A 29 38.25 20.61 53.32
CA ASN A 29 38.43 22.05 53.11
C ASN A 29 39.67 22.71 52.45
N ILE A 30 39.35 23.49 51.40
CA ILE A 30 39.75 24.88 51.02
C ILE A 30 41.22 25.17 50.64
N GLY A 31 41.39 25.79 49.46
CA GLY A 31 42.50 26.72 49.22
C GLY A 31 42.86 26.93 47.75
N ALA A 32 42.43 28.05 47.18
CA ALA A 32 42.84 28.55 45.88
C ALA A 32 44.35 28.84 45.80
N LEU A 33 44.95 28.72 44.60
CA LEU A 33 45.91 29.69 44.06
C LEU A 33 46.25 29.39 42.58
N SER A 34 46.24 30.48 41.83
CA SER A 34 46.61 30.71 40.43
C SER A 34 48.08 30.41 40.08
N GLN A 35 48.35 29.91 38.86
CA GLN A 35 49.41 30.40 37.98
C GLN A 35 49.33 29.83 36.55
N SER A 36 50.03 30.50 35.65
CA SER A 36 49.72 30.75 34.25
C SER A 36 50.56 29.95 33.22
N LEU A 37 49.99 29.84 32.01
CA LEU A 37 50.60 29.65 30.68
C LEU A 37 51.48 28.40 30.41
N SER A 38 50.99 27.55 29.52
CA SER A 38 51.71 27.22 28.27
C SER A 38 50.79 26.45 27.29
N THR A 39 50.64 27.01 26.10
CA THR A 39 49.99 26.42 24.92
C THR A 39 50.77 25.22 24.39
N THR A 40 50.14 24.05 24.30
CA THR A 40 50.58 22.98 23.39
C THR A 40 49.38 22.29 22.75
N THR A 41 49.31 22.46 21.44
CA THR A 41 48.37 21.88 20.49
C THR A 41 48.56 20.37 20.43
N THR A 42 47.53 19.58 20.74
CA THR A 42 47.49 18.14 20.45
C THR A 42 46.27 17.83 19.58
N LYS A 43 46.55 17.39 18.35
CA LYS A 43 45.58 16.86 17.37
C LYS A 43 45.07 15.50 17.85
N PRO A 44 43.77 15.19 17.75
CA PRO A 44 43.32 13.81 17.69
C PRO A 44 43.28 13.35 16.22
N MET A 45 44.17 12.40 15.90
CA MET A 45 44.05 11.51 14.74
C MET A 45 42.90 10.54 15.01
N PHE A 46 41.80 10.63 14.27
CA PHE A 46 40.91 9.53 13.87
C PHE A 46 39.94 10.07 12.81
N THR A 47 40.37 10.05 11.56
CA THR A 47 39.51 10.31 10.39
C THR A 47 39.21 8.97 9.71
N SER A 48 37.98 8.49 9.86
CA SER A 48 37.41 7.38 9.08
C SER A 48 36.54 7.99 7.97
N PRO A 49 36.53 7.42 6.75
CA PRO A 49 35.87 8.04 5.59
C PRO A 49 34.35 7.87 5.65
N GLY A 50 33.62 8.98 5.47
CA GLY A 50 32.17 9.02 5.42
C GLY A 50 31.60 8.37 4.16
N LEU A 51 30.52 7.60 4.34
CA LEU A 51 29.69 7.08 3.25
C LEU A 51 28.91 8.23 2.61
N SER A 52 29.46 8.82 1.57
CA SER A 52 28.75 9.77 0.71
C SER A 52 27.79 9.03 -0.23
N LEU A 53 26.51 9.01 0.11
CA LEU A 53 25.40 8.78 -0.83
C LEU A 53 25.13 10.08 -1.60
N ALA A 54 25.99 10.39 -2.57
CA ALA A 54 25.77 11.47 -3.52
C ALA A 54 25.89 10.93 -4.95
N LEU A 55 24.80 11.04 -5.71
CA LEU A 55 24.78 10.87 -7.17
C LEU A 55 25.80 11.84 -7.79
N GLN A 56 26.92 11.30 -8.26
CA GLN A 56 28.00 12.06 -8.84
C GLN A 56 27.73 12.22 -10.36
N THR A 57 27.15 13.35 -10.77
CA THR A 57 27.17 13.78 -12.17
C THR A 57 28.46 14.56 -12.43
N SER A 58 29.33 14.00 -13.26
CA SER A 58 30.59 14.62 -13.71
C SER A 58 30.32 15.74 -14.73
N MET A 59 30.77 16.96 -14.44
CA MET A 59 31.17 17.97 -15.44
C MET A 59 32.11 19.02 -14.84
N GLU A 60 33.36 19.08 -15.33
CA GLU A 60 34.21 20.27 -15.49
C GLU A 60 35.25 19.95 -16.60
N GLY A 61 35.64 20.84 -17.52
CA GLY A 61 35.43 22.29 -17.53
C GLY A 61 35.70 23.02 -18.86
N GLN A 62 35.29 24.29 -18.78
CA GLN A 62 35.84 25.58 -19.27
C GLN A 62 36.39 25.79 -20.69
N GLY A 63 35.85 26.87 -21.28
CA GLY A 63 36.50 27.78 -22.24
C GLY A 63 35.60 28.98 -22.53
N GLU A 64 36.01 30.17 -22.07
CA GLU A 64 35.31 31.48 -22.10
C GLU A 64 34.87 31.98 -23.48
N VAL A 65 33.83 32.85 -23.50
CA VAL A 65 33.77 34.22 -24.10
C VAL A 65 32.30 34.70 -24.09
N GLY A 66 32.01 35.82 -23.41
CA GLY A 66 30.75 36.57 -23.55
C GLY A 66 30.87 37.75 -24.53
N PRO A 67 29.97 38.75 -24.54
CA PRO A 67 28.51 38.71 -24.56
C PRO A 67 27.93 39.54 -25.74
N ILE A 68 26.71 39.25 -26.25
CA ILE A 68 25.97 40.20 -27.12
C ILE A 68 24.49 40.28 -26.70
N LYS A 69 24.04 41.54 -26.58
CA LYS A 69 22.72 42.06 -26.18
C LYS A 69 21.62 41.91 -27.25
N MET A 70 20.39 42.25 -26.82
CA MET A 70 19.15 42.58 -27.55
C MET A 70 18.29 41.38 -27.97
N GLY A 71 16.97 41.38 -27.78
CA GLY A 71 16.03 42.42 -27.36
C GLY A 71 14.61 41.84 -27.36
N GLU A 72 13.71 42.55 -26.70
CA GLU A 72 12.28 42.27 -26.49
C GLU A 72 11.49 42.06 -27.80
N ASN A 73 10.45 41.22 -27.79
CA ASN A 73 9.06 41.72 -27.85
C ASN A 73 7.97 40.64 -27.82
N TYR A 74 6.89 41.06 -27.18
CA TYR A 74 5.55 40.50 -27.04
C TYR A 74 4.86 40.17 -28.39
N GLU A 75 3.93 39.21 -28.37
CA GLU A 75 2.50 39.52 -28.54
C GLU A 75 1.59 38.33 -28.25
N SER A 76 0.58 38.60 -27.42
CA SER A 76 -0.62 37.78 -27.21
C SER A 76 -1.64 38.09 -28.31
N ASN A 77 -2.40 37.08 -28.76
CA ASN A 77 -3.80 37.35 -29.05
C ASN A 77 -4.70 36.11 -28.87
N SER A 78 -5.73 36.35 -28.06
CA SER A 78 -6.99 35.62 -27.90
C SER A 78 -7.73 35.43 -29.24
N ASN A 79 -8.47 34.33 -29.44
CA ASN A 79 -9.87 34.19 -29.00
C ASN A 79 -10.60 33.04 -29.73
N VAL A 80 -11.64 32.51 -29.05
CA VAL A 80 -12.86 31.86 -29.59
C VAL A 80 -12.82 30.36 -29.98
N GLY A 81 -13.47 29.56 -29.13
CA GLY A 81 -14.73 28.91 -29.53
C GLY A 81 -14.70 27.44 -29.94
N GLY A 82 -15.04 26.58 -28.98
CA GLY A 82 -15.99 25.48 -29.13
C GLY A 82 -15.70 24.36 -30.14
N ARG A 83 -15.45 23.14 -29.66
CA ARG A 83 -15.74 21.93 -30.44
C ARG A 83 -16.45 20.87 -29.62
N ARG A 84 -17.66 20.59 -30.10
CA ARG A 84 -18.50 19.44 -29.80
C ARG A 84 -17.86 18.17 -30.38
N SER A 85 -18.08 17.09 -29.64
CA SER A 85 -17.98 15.68 -30.05
C SER A 85 -18.63 15.42 -31.41
N ARG A 86 -17.99 14.59 -32.25
CA ARG A 86 -18.64 13.56 -33.08
C ARG A 86 -17.59 12.67 -33.77
N ASP A 87 -17.66 11.38 -33.49
CA ASP A 87 -16.94 10.27 -34.12
C ASP A 87 -17.60 9.82 -35.45
N GLU A 88 -16.90 8.89 -36.12
CA GLU A 88 -17.27 7.99 -37.23
C GLU A 88 -17.10 8.56 -38.67
N GLU A 89 -16.04 8.16 -39.40
CA GLU A 89 -15.82 6.91 -40.17
C GLU A 89 -16.22 7.09 -41.65
N HIS A 90 -15.28 6.83 -42.57
CA HIS A 90 -15.46 6.03 -43.80
C HIS A 90 -14.16 5.94 -44.62
N GLU A 91 -13.99 4.73 -45.16
CA GLU A 91 -12.86 4.12 -45.86
C GLU A 91 -12.54 4.73 -47.24
N ILE A 92 -11.38 4.37 -47.82
CA ILE A 92 -11.25 3.78 -49.17
C ILE A 92 -9.82 3.24 -49.35
N SER A 93 -9.72 1.92 -49.51
CA SER A 93 -8.57 1.18 -50.02
C SER A 93 -8.66 1.02 -51.54
N ARG A 94 -7.58 1.25 -52.31
CA ARG A 94 -7.24 0.62 -53.62
C ARG A 94 -5.72 0.71 -53.83
N SER A 95 -4.97 -0.38 -53.61
CA SER A 95 -4.58 -1.45 -54.56
C SER A 95 -3.70 -0.95 -55.72
N GLY A 96 -2.48 -1.50 -55.81
CA GLY A 96 -1.44 -1.12 -56.78
C GLY A 96 -1.46 -1.88 -58.11
N SER A 97 -0.56 -1.49 -59.01
CA SER A 97 0.03 -2.35 -60.04
C SER A 97 1.35 -1.78 -60.56
N ASP A 98 2.26 -2.70 -60.89
CA ASP A 98 3.61 -2.49 -61.41
C ASP A 98 3.67 -2.09 -62.91
N ASN A 99 4.83 -1.49 -63.26
CA ASN A 99 5.59 -1.53 -64.54
C ASN A 99 4.93 -1.26 -65.89
N MET A 100 5.52 -0.34 -66.68
CA MET A 100 6.28 -0.64 -67.92
C MET A 100 6.83 0.64 -68.58
N ASP A 101 8.05 0.52 -69.14
CA ASP A 101 8.74 1.47 -70.01
C ASP A 101 8.03 1.69 -71.36
N GLY A 102 8.18 2.88 -71.96
CA GLY A 102 7.75 3.16 -73.33
C GLY A 102 8.03 4.59 -73.79
N ALA A 103 8.78 4.70 -74.88
CA ALA A 103 9.48 5.88 -75.38
C ALA A 103 8.66 6.90 -76.21
N SER A 104 9.30 8.06 -76.45
CA SER A 104 9.29 8.86 -77.70
C SER A 104 8.41 10.13 -77.78
N GLY A 105 9.06 11.26 -78.10
CA GLY A 105 8.56 12.20 -79.12
C GLY A 105 8.27 13.65 -78.70
N ASP A 106 9.25 14.52 -78.95
CA ASP A 106 9.23 15.90 -79.48
C ASP A 106 8.30 17.04 -78.99
N ASP A 107 8.99 18.19 -78.83
CA ASP A 107 8.64 19.59 -79.14
C ASP A 107 7.38 20.25 -78.56
N GLN A 108 7.55 21.31 -77.75
CA GLN A 108 7.78 22.69 -78.25
C GLN A 108 7.79 23.72 -77.09
N ASP A 109 8.69 24.69 -77.21
CA ASP A 109 8.94 25.81 -76.29
C ASP A 109 7.72 26.71 -75.99
N THR A 110 7.66 27.28 -74.78
CA THR A 110 7.70 28.76 -74.55
C THR A 110 7.67 29.14 -73.06
N SER A 111 8.59 30.04 -72.69
CA SER A 111 8.61 31.06 -71.59
C SER A 111 7.39 31.10 -70.63
N ASP A 112 7.49 31.23 -69.31
CA ASP A 112 8.40 32.10 -68.54
C ASP A 112 8.25 31.84 -67.01
N THR A 113 9.17 32.40 -66.21
CA THR A 113 9.16 32.55 -64.72
C THR A 113 9.38 31.32 -63.81
N LYS A 114 10.66 31.11 -63.42
CA LYS A 114 11.09 30.24 -62.30
C LYS A 114 10.99 30.97 -60.94
N PRO A 115 10.41 30.37 -59.88
CA PRO A 115 10.65 30.78 -58.50
C PRO A 115 11.99 30.20 -57.96
N PRO A 116 12.55 30.76 -56.88
CA PRO A 116 13.94 30.54 -56.47
C PRO A 116 14.18 29.12 -55.95
N ARG A 117 15.29 28.52 -56.41
CA ARG A 117 15.76 27.17 -56.07
C ARG A 117 16.02 27.03 -54.56
N LYS A 118 15.29 26.12 -53.90
CA LYS A 118 15.59 25.61 -52.56
C LYS A 118 16.99 24.98 -52.52
N LYS A 119 17.79 25.31 -51.50
CA LYS A 119 19.11 24.71 -51.22
C LYS A 119 18.97 23.18 -51.15
N ARG A 120 19.70 22.48 -52.01
CA ARG A 120 19.73 21.01 -52.10
C ARG A 120 20.58 20.48 -50.94
N TYR A 121 19.97 19.91 -49.90
CA TYR A 121 20.71 19.25 -48.82
C TYR A 121 21.52 18.08 -49.40
N HIS A 122 22.82 18.01 -49.08
CA HIS A 122 23.65 16.86 -49.44
C HIS A 122 23.12 15.61 -48.71
N ARG A 123 22.70 14.60 -49.47
CA ARG A 123 22.25 13.30 -48.95
C ARG A 123 23.47 12.41 -48.75
N HIS A 124 23.55 11.71 -47.62
CA HIS A 124 24.60 10.71 -47.35
C HIS A 124 24.62 9.64 -48.45
N THR A 125 25.81 9.15 -48.81
CA THR A 125 25.95 8.06 -49.78
C THR A 125 25.45 6.74 -49.19
N PRO A 126 25.03 5.76 -50.03
CA PRO A 126 24.57 4.46 -49.54
C PRO A 126 25.62 3.74 -48.67
N GLN A 127 26.90 3.86 -49.01
CA GLN A 127 28.01 3.30 -48.24
C GLN A 127 28.16 3.97 -46.87
N GLN A 128 27.99 5.29 -46.79
CA GLN A 128 27.97 6.02 -45.51
C GLN A 128 26.79 5.59 -44.64
N ILE A 129 25.60 5.39 -45.23
CA ILE A 129 24.41 4.93 -44.51
C ILE A 129 24.62 3.51 -43.98
N GLN A 130 25.21 2.61 -44.77
CA GLN A 130 25.45 1.22 -44.37
C GLN A 130 26.37 1.12 -43.14
N GLU A 131 27.46 1.88 -43.11
CA GLU A 131 28.39 1.92 -41.98
C GLU A 131 27.76 2.58 -40.73
N LEU A 132 26.97 3.65 -40.93
CA LEU A 132 26.20 4.27 -39.85
C LEU A 132 25.14 3.32 -39.27
N GLU A 133 24.46 2.54 -40.11
CA GLU A 133 23.48 1.53 -39.71
C GLU A 133 24.12 0.31 -39.04
N ALA A 134 25.31 -0.11 -39.49
CA ALA A 134 26.07 -1.19 -38.86
C ALA A 134 26.44 -0.83 -37.42
N LEU A 135 27.02 0.35 -37.21
CA LEU A 135 27.36 0.81 -35.86
C LEU A 135 26.10 1.05 -35.00
N PHE A 136 25.00 1.51 -35.58
CA PHE A 136 23.74 1.69 -34.85
C PHE A 136 23.15 0.38 -34.30
N LYS A 137 23.31 -0.74 -35.03
CA LYS A 137 22.87 -2.06 -34.56
C LYS A 137 23.66 -2.54 -33.34
N GLU A 138 24.94 -2.20 -33.27
CA GLU A 138 25.82 -2.57 -32.15
C GLU A 138 25.71 -1.59 -30.97
N CYS A 139 25.62 -0.29 -31.26
CA CYS A 139 25.53 0.78 -30.27
C CYS A 139 24.62 1.93 -30.74
N PRO A 140 23.35 1.98 -30.28
CA PRO A 140 22.42 3.07 -30.61
C PRO A 140 22.79 4.45 -30.05
N HIS A 141 23.72 4.50 -29.09
CA HIS A 141 24.20 5.69 -28.40
C HIS A 141 25.73 5.79 -28.42
N PRO A 142 26.34 6.11 -29.57
CA PRO A 142 27.79 6.18 -29.69
C PRO A 142 28.38 7.34 -28.87
N ASP A 143 29.47 7.08 -28.17
CA ASP A 143 30.19 8.07 -27.37
C ASP A 143 30.91 9.11 -28.26
N GLU A 144 31.52 10.14 -27.67
CA GLU A 144 32.21 11.19 -28.44
C GLU A 144 33.40 10.65 -29.25
N LYS A 145 34.12 9.65 -28.72
CA LYS A 145 35.29 9.06 -29.35
C LYS A 145 34.90 8.24 -30.59
N GLN A 146 33.87 7.42 -30.46
CA GLN A 146 33.26 6.62 -31.53
C GLN A 146 32.65 7.52 -32.62
N ARG A 147 31.99 8.62 -32.24
CA ARG A 147 31.50 9.62 -33.22
C ARG A 147 32.63 10.30 -33.99
N LEU A 148 33.75 10.58 -33.33
CA LEU A 148 34.93 11.19 -33.95
C LEU A 148 35.65 10.22 -34.90
N GLU A 149 35.75 8.95 -34.52
CA GLU A 149 36.33 7.89 -35.37
C GLU A 149 35.46 7.63 -36.61
N LEU A 150 34.14 7.56 -36.44
CA LEU A 150 33.19 7.37 -37.54
C LEU A 150 33.15 8.58 -38.49
N SER A 151 33.26 9.79 -37.94
CA SER A 151 33.41 11.04 -38.69
C SER A 151 34.65 11.03 -39.59
N LYS A 152 35.80 10.57 -39.07
CA LYS A 152 37.04 10.42 -39.84
C LYS A 152 36.93 9.33 -40.92
N ARG A 153 36.34 8.18 -40.59
CA ARG A 153 36.21 7.03 -41.51
C ARG A 153 35.24 7.30 -42.67
N LEU A 154 34.18 8.06 -42.43
CA LEU A 154 33.13 8.36 -43.42
C LEU A 154 33.28 9.71 -44.12
N CYS A 155 34.32 10.48 -43.77
CA CYS A 155 34.52 11.87 -44.22
C CYS A 155 33.27 12.75 -43.99
N LEU A 156 32.65 12.60 -42.81
CA LEU A 156 31.47 13.38 -42.38
C LEU A 156 31.84 14.28 -41.21
N GLU A 157 31.17 15.42 -41.08
CA GLU A 157 31.32 16.25 -39.88
C GLU A 157 30.76 15.52 -38.66
N THR A 158 31.43 15.59 -37.50
CA THR A 158 31.01 14.89 -36.26
C THR A 158 29.57 15.27 -35.85
N ARG A 159 29.14 16.49 -36.19
CA ARG A 159 27.77 16.98 -35.99
C ARG A 159 26.75 16.26 -36.90
N GLN A 160 27.10 15.94 -38.14
CA GLN A 160 26.26 15.18 -39.06
C GLN A 160 26.04 13.75 -38.56
N VAL A 161 27.09 13.12 -38.02
CA VAL A 161 27.00 11.81 -37.35
C VAL A 161 26.06 11.87 -36.14
N LYS A 162 26.22 12.88 -35.27
CA LYS A 162 25.34 13.07 -34.10
C LYS A 162 23.87 13.20 -34.50
N PHE A 163 23.56 14.04 -35.50
CA PHE A 163 22.19 14.21 -35.97
C PHE A 163 21.63 12.98 -36.67
N TRP A 164 22.46 12.24 -37.40
CA TRP A 164 22.04 11.00 -38.02
C TRP A 164 21.58 9.97 -36.98
N PHE A 165 22.36 9.75 -35.91
CA PHE A 165 21.99 8.83 -34.82
C PHE A 165 20.75 9.31 -34.05
N GLN A 166 20.61 10.62 -33.83
CA GLN A 166 19.43 11.19 -33.19
C GLN A 166 18.16 10.98 -34.04
N ASN A 167 18.23 11.31 -35.33
CA ASN A 167 17.13 11.11 -36.27
C ASN A 167 16.79 9.62 -36.44
N ARG A 168 17.80 8.74 -36.45
CA ARG A 168 17.60 7.30 -36.57
C ARG A 168 16.88 6.71 -35.35
N ARG A 169 17.20 7.17 -34.13
CA ARG A 169 16.46 6.77 -32.92
C ARG A 169 15.01 7.23 -32.96
N THR A 170 14.75 8.48 -33.35
CA THR A 170 13.38 9.00 -33.50
C THR A 170 12.61 8.20 -34.55
N GLN A 171 13.23 7.90 -35.71
CA GLN A 171 12.62 7.09 -36.76
C GLN A 171 12.28 5.67 -36.27
N MET A 172 13.19 5.02 -35.54
CA MET A 172 12.98 3.68 -34.99
C MET A 172 11.85 3.68 -33.95
N LYS A 173 11.81 4.67 -33.06
CA LYS A 173 10.72 4.82 -32.09
C LYS A 173 9.36 4.93 -32.79
N THR A 174 9.24 5.80 -33.78
CA THR A 174 7.98 5.94 -34.53
C THR A 174 7.64 4.70 -35.36
N GLN A 175 8.63 3.94 -35.84
CA GLN A 175 8.38 2.68 -36.56
C GLN A 175 7.86 1.59 -35.62
N LEU A 176 8.43 1.47 -34.42
CA LEU A 176 7.97 0.56 -33.37
C LEU A 176 6.56 0.94 -32.90
N GLU A 177 6.30 2.21 -32.60
CA GLU A 177 4.97 2.69 -32.21
C GLU A 177 3.91 2.41 -33.28
N ARG A 178 4.24 2.59 -34.58
CA ARG A 178 3.32 2.24 -35.67
C ARG A 178 3.09 0.74 -35.78
N HIS A 179 4.12 -0.08 -35.58
CA HIS A 179 4.00 -1.53 -35.61
C HIS A 179 3.14 -2.04 -34.45
N GLU A 180 3.40 -1.54 -33.24
CA GLU A 180 2.61 -1.82 -32.05
C GLU A 180 1.15 -1.37 -32.22
N ASN A 181 0.91 -0.17 -32.74
CA ASN A 181 -0.46 0.29 -33.02
C ASN A 181 -1.16 -0.60 -34.07
N SER A 182 -0.42 -1.12 -35.05
CA SER A 182 -0.95 -2.07 -36.04
C SER A 182 -1.33 -3.40 -35.42
N LEU A 183 -0.51 -3.94 -34.51
CA LEU A 183 -0.81 -5.16 -33.77
C LEU A 183 -2.03 -4.97 -32.86
N LEU A 184 -2.07 -3.85 -32.12
CA LEU A 184 -3.21 -3.51 -31.27
C LEU A 184 -4.51 -3.37 -32.05
N ARG A 185 -4.48 -2.80 -33.27
CA ARG A 185 -5.64 -2.74 -34.17
C ARG A 185 -6.07 -4.13 -34.63
N GLN A 186 -5.12 -4.98 -35.02
CA GLN A 186 -5.41 -6.36 -35.43
C GLN A 186 -6.04 -7.16 -34.28
N ASP A 187 -5.52 -7.05 -33.06
CA ASP A 187 -6.09 -7.69 -31.88
C ASP A 187 -7.46 -7.14 -31.54
N ASN A 188 -7.68 -5.83 -31.68
CA ASN A 188 -8.98 -5.21 -31.46
C ASN A 188 -10.02 -5.71 -32.48
N ASP A 189 -9.66 -5.82 -33.75
CA ASP A 189 -10.53 -6.36 -34.80
C ASP A 189 -10.81 -7.84 -34.59
N LYS A 190 -9.83 -8.61 -34.12
CA LYS A 190 -10.03 -10.01 -33.72
C LYS A 190 -11.00 -10.12 -32.55
N LEU A 191 -10.84 -9.31 -31.51
CA LEU A 191 -11.75 -9.27 -30.36
C LEU A 191 -13.16 -8.81 -30.74
N ARG A 192 -13.30 -7.91 -31.72
CA ARG A 192 -14.62 -7.54 -32.28
C ARG A 192 -15.24 -8.70 -33.05
N ALA A 193 -14.47 -9.42 -33.86
CA ALA A 193 -14.96 -10.59 -34.59
C ALA A 193 -15.38 -11.72 -33.65
N GLU A 194 -14.59 -11.99 -32.60
CA GLU A 194 -14.94 -12.95 -31.56
C GLU A 194 -16.19 -12.53 -30.79
N ASN A 195 -16.31 -11.27 -30.38
CA ASN A 195 -17.53 -10.75 -29.76
C ASN A 195 -18.77 -10.86 -30.68
N MET A 196 -18.60 -10.60 -31.97
CA MET A 196 -19.68 -10.74 -32.96
C MET A 196 -20.09 -12.21 -33.11
N SER A 197 -19.12 -13.12 -33.18
CA SER A 197 -19.35 -14.57 -33.24
C SER A 197 -20.06 -15.09 -31.98
N ILE A 198 -19.61 -14.68 -30.79
CA ILE A 198 -20.25 -15.02 -29.52
C ILE A 198 -21.70 -14.50 -29.49
N ARG A 199 -21.92 -13.24 -29.91
CA ARG A 199 -23.26 -12.66 -29.97
C ARG A 199 -24.17 -13.38 -30.96
N ASP A 200 -23.65 -13.83 -32.09
CA ASP A 200 -24.43 -14.59 -33.09
C ASP A 200 -24.72 -16.02 -32.61
N ALA A 201 -23.75 -16.67 -31.96
CA ALA A 201 -23.93 -17.97 -31.31
C ALA A 201 -24.96 -17.91 -30.17
N MET A 202 -25.02 -16.79 -29.43
CA MET A 202 -26.06 -16.54 -28.44
C MET A 202 -27.44 -16.29 -29.08
N ARG A 203 -27.49 -15.72 -30.28
CA ARG A 203 -28.73 -15.43 -31.01
C ARG A 203 -29.31 -16.66 -31.69
N ASN A 204 -28.46 -17.59 -32.13
CA ASN A 204 -28.82 -18.86 -32.77
C ASN A 204 -28.13 -20.02 -32.06
N PRO A 205 -28.57 -20.40 -30.84
CA PRO A 205 -27.98 -21.53 -30.13
C PRO A 205 -28.25 -22.83 -30.90
N ILE A 206 -27.19 -23.56 -31.25
CA ILE A 206 -27.26 -24.85 -31.96
C ILE A 206 -26.83 -25.95 -30.99
N CYS A 207 -27.59 -27.04 -30.94
CA CYS A 207 -27.26 -28.19 -30.11
C CYS A 207 -26.03 -28.93 -30.66
N THR A 208 -24.97 -29.07 -29.85
CA THR A 208 -23.71 -29.73 -30.24
C THR A 208 -23.84 -31.24 -30.45
N ASN A 209 -24.95 -31.86 -30.04
CA ASN A 209 -25.17 -33.30 -30.17
C ASN A 209 -25.98 -33.71 -31.41
N CYS A 210 -26.70 -32.79 -32.07
CA CYS A 210 -27.52 -33.10 -33.25
C CYS A 210 -27.58 -32.01 -34.33
N GLY A 211 -26.98 -30.82 -34.13
CA GLY A 211 -26.92 -29.75 -35.13
C GLY A 211 -28.23 -29.00 -35.38
N GLY A 212 -29.30 -29.28 -34.60
CA GLY A 212 -30.57 -28.56 -34.69
C GLY A 212 -30.59 -27.24 -33.90
N PRO A 213 -31.41 -26.26 -34.30
CA PRO A 213 -31.62 -25.03 -33.53
C PRO A 213 -32.25 -25.37 -32.16
N ALA A 214 -31.64 -24.90 -31.07
CA ALA A 214 -32.12 -25.11 -29.72
C ALA A 214 -33.20 -24.07 -29.39
N ILE A 215 -34.47 -24.49 -29.41
CA ILE A 215 -35.57 -23.67 -28.92
C ILE A 215 -35.52 -23.70 -27.38
N MET A 216 -35.07 -22.61 -26.75
CA MET A 216 -35.40 -22.35 -25.35
C MET A 216 -36.91 -22.06 -25.26
N GLY A 217 -37.56 -22.66 -24.26
CA GLY A 217 -39.01 -22.89 -24.19
C GLY A 217 -39.91 -21.70 -24.55
N GLU A 218 -41.07 -22.03 -25.12
CA GLU A 218 -42.13 -21.08 -25.43
C GLU A 218 -42.42 -20.16 -24.24
N ILE A 219 -42.21 -18.87 -24.45
CA ILE A 219 -42.79 -17.80 -23.63
C ILE A 219 -44.30 -18.01 -23.65
N SER A 220 -44.93 -18.25 -22.51
CA SER A 220 -46.37 -18.52 -22.49
C SER A 220 -47.13 -17.33 -23.09
N LEU A 221 -48.21 -17.61 -23.84
CA LEU A 221 -49.07 -16.59 -24.45
C LEU A 221 -49.53 -15.52 -23.46
N GLU A 222 -49.62 -15.88 -22.18
CA GLU A 222 -49.99 -15.01 -21.07
C GLU A 222 -48.89 -13.98 -20.74
N GLU A 223 -47.62 -14.38 -20.80
CA GLU A 223 -46.49 -13.48 -20.59
C GLU A 223 -46.29 -12.52 -21.77
N GLN A 224 -46.59 -12.94 -23.00
CA GLN A 224 -46.63 -12.06 -24.16
C GLN A 224 -47.80 -11.07 -24.09
N HIS A 225 -48.98 -11.53 -23.67
CA HIS A 225 -50.15 -10.68 -23.47
C HIS A 225 -49.91 -9.62 -22.38
N MET A 226 -49.28 -10.00 -21.26
CA MET A 226 -48.90 -9.07 -20.19
C MET A 226 -47.86 -8.03 -20.63
N ARG A 227 -46.95 -8.38 -21.54
CA ARG A 227 -46.00 -7.41 -22.11
C ARG A 227 -46.69 -6.40 -23.03
N ILE A 228 -47.64 -6.86 -23.84
CA ILE A 228 -48.43 -5.99 -24.73
C ILE A 228 -49.32 -5.05 -23.89
N GLU A 229 -49.97 -5.55 -22.84
CA GLU A 229 -50.81 -4.73 -21.98
C GLU A 229 -49.99 -3.74 -21.14
N ASN A 230 -48.81 -4.13 -20.65
CA ASN A 230 -47.89 -3.18 -19.99
C ASN A 230 -47.40 -2.08 -20.95
N ALA A 231 -47.13 -2.41 -22.21
CA ALA A 231 -46.74 -1.41 -23.21
C ALA A 231 -47.90 -0.44 -23.47
N ARG A 232 -49.13 -0.95 -23.60
CA ARG A 232 -50.33 -0.13 -23.77
C ARG A 232 -50.61 0.77 -22.56
N LEU A 233 -50.49 0.25 -21.33
CA LEU A 233 -50.71 1.01 -20.11
C LEU A 233 -49.65 2.11 -19.91
N LYS A 234 -48.42 1.89 -20.36
CA LYS A 234 -47.37 2.92 -20.39
C LYS A 234 -47.70 4.04 -21.38
N ASP A 235 -48.15 3.69 -22.59
CA ASP A 235 -48.58 4.68 -23.58
C ASP A 235 -49.77 5.52 -23.09
N GLU A 236 -50.73 4.90 -22.40
CA GLU A 236 -51.88 5.61 -21.82
C GLU A 236 -51.45 6.53 -20.67
N LEU A 237 -50.52 6.07 -19.82
CA LEU A 237 -49.92 6.87 -18.76
C LEU A 237 -49.17 8.08 -19.33
N ASP A 238 -48.38 7.90 -20.39
CA ASP A 238 -47.66 8.98 -21.05
C ASP A 238 -48.61 9.98 -21.71
N ARG A 239 -49.71 9.50 -22.30
CA ARG A 239 -50.76 10.36 -22.87
C ARG A 239 -51.46 11.19 -21.80
N VAL A 240 -51.78 10.59 -20.65
CA VAL A 240 -52.40 11.28 -19.50
C VAL A 240 -51.42 12.26 -18.86
N CYS A 241 -50.15 11.91 -18.72
CA CYS A 241 -49.08 12.81 -18.25
C CYS A 241 -48.88 14.00 -19.21
N ALA A 242 -48.93 13.77 -20.53
CA ALA A 242 -48.85 14.83 -21.54
C ALA A 242 -50.09 15.75 -21.54
N LEU A 243 -51.28 15.22 -21.25
CA LEU A 243 -52.50 16.01 -21.06
C LEU A 243 -52.44 16.82 -19.75
N ALA A 244 -52.03 16.22 -18.65
CA ALA A 244 -51.87 16.89 -17.36
C ALA A 244 -50.82 18.02 -17.42
N GLY A 245 -49.72 17.81 -18.15
CA GLY A 245 -48.69 18.82 -18.38
C GLY A 245 -49.19 20.04 -19.17
N LYS A 246 -50.22 19.87 -20.02
CA LYS A 246 -50.84 20.99 -20.78
C LYS A 246 -51.79 21.85 -19.93
N PHE A 247 -52.36 21.30 -18.86
CA PHE A 247 -53.27 22.04 -17.97
C PHE A 247 -52.59 22.65 -16.74
N LEU A 248 -51.42 22.14 -16.31
CA LEU A 248 -50.76 22.55 -15.05
C LEU A 248 -49.43 23.30 -15.21
N GLY A 249 -48.96 23.56 -16.43
CA GLY A 249 -47.85 24.50 -16.68
C GLY A 249 -46.48 24.12 -16.10
N ARG A 250 -46.30 22.89 -15.60
CA ARG A 250 -45.02 22.28 -15.20
C ARG A 250 -45.04 20.78 -15.49
N PRO A 251 -43.91 20.17 -15.89
CA PRO A 251 -43.86 18.72 -16.10
C PRO A 251 -44.01 18.00 -14.76
N ILE A 252 -45.09 17.21 -14.63
CA ILE A 252 -45.25 16.28 -13.52
C ILE A 252 -44.41 15.04 -13.86
N SER A 253 -43.16 15.04 -13.40
CA SER A 253 -42.34 13.84 -13.37
C SER A 253 -41.74 13.71 -11.98
N SER A 254 -42.49 13.06 -11.08
CA SER A 254 -42.02 11.96 -10.21
C SER A 254 -43.00 11.75 -9.07
N MET A 255 -44.06 10.98 -9.31
CA MET A 255 -44.71 10.22 -8.24
C MET A 255 -45.06 8.83 -8.79
N GLY A 256 -44.23 7.84 -8.41
CA GLY A 256 -44.39 6.43 -8.76
C GLY A 256 -43.05 5.68 -8.69
N PRO A 257 -42.97 4.52 -8.02
CA PRO A 257 -41.71 3.85 -7.65
C PRO A 257 -41.08 3.10 -8.84
N PRO A 258 -39.75 2.90 -8.87
CA PRO A 258 -39.13 1.98 -9.83
C PRO A 258 -39.21 0.56 -9.27
N MET A 259 -40.01 -0.31 -9.92
CA MET A 259 -39.89 -1.77 -9.73
C MET A 259 -38.78 -2.35 -10.62
N PRO A 260 -38.15 -3.45 -10.19
CA PRO A 260 -36.85 -3.91 -10.66
C PRO A 260 -36.94 -4.93 -11.79
N ASN A 261 -36.01 -4.85 -12.73
CA ASN A 261 -35.65 -5.98 -13.59
C ASN A 261 -34.82 -6.97 -12.79
N SER A 262 -35.44 -8.07 -12.38
CA SER A 262 -34.75 -9.24 -11.84
C SER A 262 -34.27 -10.11 -13.00
N SER A 263 -32.97 -10.07 -13.34
CA SER A 263 -32.34 -11.18 -14.05
C SER A 263 -31.79 -12.17 -13.03
N LEU A 264 -32.56 -13.23 -12.79
CA LEU A 264 -32.09 -14.46 -12.19
C LEU A 264 -31.25 -15.20 -13.25
N GLU A 265 -29.96 -15.37 -12.99
CA GLU A 265 -29.15 -16.37 -13.66
C GLU A 265 -29.01 -17.56 -12.71
N LEU A 266 -29.80 -18.61 -12.96
CA LEU A 266 -29.56 -19.93 -12.41
C LEU A 266 -28.60 -20.66 -13.35
N GLY A 267 -27.46 -21.03 -12.76
CA GLY A 267 -26.36 -21.70 -13.45
C GLY A 267 -26.69 -23.09 -13.95
N VAL A 268 -26.04 -23.42 -15.07
CA VAL A 268 -25.96 -24.79 -15.57
C VAL A 268 -24.62 -25.36 -15.13
N GLY A 269 -24.68 -26.22 -14.10
CA GLY A 269 -23.66 -27.21 -13.84
C GLY A 269 -23.68 -28.28 -14.94
N SER A 270 -22.49 -28.66 -15.34
CA SER A 270 -22.12 -29.58 -16.40
C SER A 270 -22.86 -30.93 -16.41
N ASN A 271 -23.03 -31.43 -17.64
CA ASN A 271 -23.24 -32.81 -18.04
C ASN A 271 -22.51 -33.84 -17.17
N GLY A 272 -23.19 -34.97 -16.92
CA GLY A 272 -22.60 -36.16 -16.33
C GLY A 272 -23.53 -37.38 -16.23
N PHE A 273 -24.06 -37.83 -17.37
CA PHE A 273 -24.43 -39.21 -17.72
C PHE A 273 -24.93 -40.20 -16.62
N GLY A 274 -26.23 -40.51 -16.69
CA GLY A 274 -26.80 -41.78 -16.24
C GLY A 274 -27.69 -42.33 -17.35
N GLY A 275 -27.20 -43.33 -18.09
CA GLY A 275 -27.92 -44.01 -19.14
C GLY A 275 -29.02 -44.91 -18.61
N LEU A 276 -30.13 -44.92 -19.34
CA LEU A 276 -31.30 -45.79 -19.20
C LEU A 276 -30.91 -47.27 -19.37
N ASN A 277 -31.60 -48.15 -18.64
CA ASN A 277 -32.31 -49.28 -19.24
C ASN A 277 -33.35 -49.88 -18.30
N ASP A 278 -34.34 -50.49 -18.96
CA ASP A 278 -35.71 -50.74 -18.54
C ASP A 278 -35.96 -52.26 -18.34
N ILE A 279 -37.08 -52.60 -17.68
CA ILE A 279 -37.87 -53.86 -17.68
C ILE A 279 -37.55 -54.99 -16.64
N PRO A 280 -38.60 -55.74 -16.15
CA PRO A 280 -38.75 -56.16 -14.75
C PRO A 280 -38.81 -57.70 -14.49
N ALA A 281 -39.06 -58.05 -13.21
CA ALA A 281 -39.78 -59.24 -12.68
C ALA A 281 -38.99 -60.29 -11.86
N GLU A 282 -39.42 -60.41 -10.59
CA GLU A 282 -39.86 -61.62 -9.84
C GLU A 282 -38.92 -62.82 -9.47
N TYR A 283 -39.13 -63.31 -8.24
CA TYR A 283 -38.73 -64.57 -7.57
C TYR A 283 -37.29 -64.80 -7.06
N GLY A 284 -37.21 -65.32 -5.82
CA GLY A 284 -36.19 -66.32 -5.45
C GLY A 284 -35.45 -66.12 -4.12
N VAL A 285 -35.39 -67.17 -3.32
CA VAL A 285 -34.93 -67.25 -1.92
C VAL A 285 -33.48 -67.80 -1.81
N SER A 286 -32.74 -67.33 -0.79
CA SER A 286 -31.64 -67.96 -0.02
C SER A 286 -30.18 -68.12 -0.51
N ILE A 287 -29.29 -67.62 0.38
CA ILE A 287 -28.03 -68.15 0.96
C ILE A 287 -26.79 -68.30 0.06
N SER A 288 -25.71 -67.55 0.37
CA SER A 288 -24.36 -68.04 0.79
C SER A 288 -23.28 -66.95 0.62
N SER A 289 -22.58 -66.58 1.70
CA SER A 289 -21.26 -65.91 1.68
C SER A 289 -20.17 -66.92 1.26
N PRO A 290 -19.02 -66.52 0.69
CA PRO A 290 -17.92 -65.94 1.50
C PRO A 290 -17.09 -64.81 0.83
N LEU A 291 -16.54 -63.95 1.69
CA LEU A 291 -15.48 -62.93 1.47
C LEU A 291 -14.10 -63.56 1.13
N PRO A 292 -12.99 -62.81 0.88
CA PRO A 292 -12.81 -61.36 0.65
C PRO A 292 -11.82 -61.00 -0.50
N ILE A 293 -12.05 -59.90 -1.25
CA ILE A 293 -10.96 -59.10 -1.86
C ILE A 293 -11.35 -57.62 -1.79
N ALA A 294 -10.55 -56.82 -1.10
CA ALA A 294 -10.72 -55.37 -0.95
C ALA A 294 -10.19 -54.60 -2.16
N PRO A 295 -10.86 -53.52 -2.57
CA PRO A 295 -10.21 -52.36 -3.17
C PRO A 295 -10.57 -51.04 -2.44
N PRO A 296 -9.88 -49.93 -2.74
CA PRO A 296 -9.53 -48.90 -1.76
C PRO A 296 -10.65 -47.89 -1.49
N GLN A 297 -10.61 -47.32 -0.28
CA GLN A 297 -11.45 -46.19 0.13
C GLN A 297 -11.17 -44.97 -0.75
N THR A 298 -12.09 -44.70 -1.67
CA THR A 298 -12.19 -43.41 -2.34
C THR A 298 -12.85 -42.42 -1.39
N LYS A 299 -12.08 -41.41 -0.96
CA LYS A 299 -12.62 -40.22 -0.28
C LYS A 299 -13.62 -39.56 -1.23
N SER A 300 -14.91 -39.62 -0.92
CA SER A 300 -15.94 -38.85 -1.60
C SER A 300 -15.74 -37.37 -1.23
N SER A 301 -15.06 -36.60 -2.09
CA SER A 301 -15.08 -35.14 -2.02
C SER A 301 -16.49 -34.69 -2.43
N MET A 302 -17.27 -34.21 -1.46
CA MET A 302 -18.53 -33.54 -1.77
C MET A 302 -18.19 -32.24 -2.49
N ASN A 303 -18.37 -32.20 -3.81
CA ASN A 303 -18.41 -30.93 -4.55
C ASN A 303 -19.71 -30.22 -4.16
N ILE A 304 -19.61 -29.27 -3.23
CA ILE A 304 -20.71 -28.39 -2.85
C ILE A 304 -21.08 -27.54 -4.08
N ASN A 305 -22.37 -27.49 -4.44
CA ASN A 305 -22.85 -26.63 -5.52
C ASN A 305 -22.61 -25.14 -5.17
N PRO A 306 -22.11 -24.31 -6.10
CA PRO A 306 -21.83 -22.88 -5.85
C PRO A 306 -23.05 -22.06 -5.36
N SER A 307 -24.27 -22.50 -5.69
CA SER A 307 -25.51 -21.88 -5.21
C SER A 307 -25.78 -22.18 -3.72
N LEU A 308 -25.44 -23.38 -3.27
CA LEU A 308 -25.57 -23.79 -1.87
C LEU A 308 -24.53 -23.06 -1.01
N GLU A 309 -23.31 -22.93 -1.52
CA GLU A 309 -22.23 -22.18 -0.87
C GLU A 309 -22.60 -20.71 -0.65
N ARG A 310 -23.17 -20.03 -1.66
CA ARG A 310 -23.66 -18.64 -1.51
C ARG A 310 -24.77 -18.52 -0.46
N SER A 311 -25.62 -19.53 -0.35
CA SER A 311 -26.69 -19.55 0.65
C SER A 311 -26.12 -19.70 2.07
N MET A 312 -25.10 -20.55 2.24
CA MET A 312 -24.38 -20.69 3.50
C MET A 312 -23.64 -19.41 3.91
N TYR A 313 -23.03 -18.69 2.96
CA TYR A 313 -22.40 -17.40 3.22
C TYR A 313 -23.41 -16.35 3.70
N LEU A 314 -24.60 -16.31 3.11
CA LEU A 314 -25.64 -15.38 3.54
C LEU A 314 -26.14 -15.69 4.96
N GLU A 315 -26.38 -16.96 5.28
CA GLU A 315 -26.81 -17.39 6.62
C GLU A 315 -25.76 -17.05 7.68
N LEU A 316 -24.48 -17.35 7.40
CA LEU A 316 -23.36 -17.00 8.28
C LEU A 316 -23.27 -15.49 8.51
N ALA A 317 -23.39 -14.69 7.44
CA ALA A 317 -23.34 -13.23 7.51
C ALA A 317 -24.49 -12.63 8.33
N LEU A 318 -25.71 -13.16 8.20
CA LEU A 318 -26.86 -12.72 8.99
C LEU A 318 -26.70 -13.06 10.47
N SER A 319 -26.27 -14.29 10.79
CA SER A 319 -25.98 -14.72 12.16
C SER A 319 -24.88 -13.86 12.81
N ALA A 320 -23.79 -13.61 12.07
CA ALA A 320 -22.71 -12.75 12.51
C ALA A 320 -23.17 -11.30 12.75
N MET A 321 -24.05 -10.76 11.91
CA MET A 321 -24.60 -9.41 12.07
C MET A 321 -25.40 -9.29 13.37
N ASP A 322 -26.29 -10.26 13.64
CA ASP A 322 -27.08 -10.27 14.86
C ASP A 322 -26.21 -10.40 16.11
N GLU A 323 -25.13 -11.18 16.04
CA GLU A 323 -24.14 -11.30 17.11
C GLU A 323 -23.38 -9.97 17.33
N LEU A 324 -22.85 -9.37 16.27
CA LEU A 324 -22.11 -8.09 16.35
C LEU A 324 -22.95 -6.98 16.97
N VAL A 325 -24.18 -6.82 16.51
CA VAL A 325 -25.08 -5.76 17.01
C VAL A 325 -25.39 -5.97 18.49
N LYS A 326 -25.62 -7.21 18.93
CA LYS A 326 -25.79 -7.53 20.35
C LYS A 326 -24.54 -7.22 21.16
N LEU A 327 -23.35 -7.60 20.68
CA LEU A 327 -22.08 -7.30 21.34
C LEU A 327 -21.81 -5.80 21.43
N ALA A 328 -22.17 -5.03 20.41
CA ALA A 328 -22.01 -3.58 20.39
C ALA A 328 -22.96 -2.84 21.36
N GLN A 329 -24.16 -3.38 21.60
CA GLN A 329 -25.21 -2.70 22.39
C GLN A 329 -25.33 -3.18 23.85
N THR A 330 -24.88 -4.40 24.15
CA THR A 330 -25.01 -4.98 25.51
C THR A 330 -23.80 -4.59 26.34
N ASP A 331 -23.97 -4.15 27.59
CA ASP A 331 -22.86 -3.82 28.50
C ASP A 331 -22.53 -4.99 29.44
N GLU A 332 -22.36 -4.72 30.74
CA GLU A 332 -22.21 -5.73 31.79
C GLU A 332 -23.45 -6.67 31.81
N PRO A 333 -23.29 -8.01 31.96
CA PRO A 333 -22.08 -8.71 32.38
C PRO A 333 -21.20 -9.25 31.23
N ILE A 334 -21.56 -8.97 29.97
CA ILE A 334 -20.85 -9.49 28.79
C ILE A 334 -19.50 -8.80 28.63
N TRP A 335 -19.45 -7.50 28.85
CA TRP A 335 -18.22 -6.71 28.85
C TRP A 335 -17.84 -6.35 30.27
N LEU A 336 -16.61 -6.68 30.66
CA LEU A 336 -16.00 -6.32 31.93
C LEU A 336 -15.07 -5.14 31.72
N ARG A 337 -15.20 -4.12 32.56
CA ARG A 337 -14.25 -2.99 32.56
C ARG A 337 -12.98 -3.32 33.32
N SER A 338 -11.84 -3.27 32.64
CA SER A 338 -10.52 -3.41 33.26
C SER A 338 -10.22 -2.22 34.18
N LEU A 339 -9.72 -2.51 35.39
CA LEU A 339 -9.27 -1.52 36.36
C LEU A 339 -8.04 -0.74 35.87
N GLU A 340 -7.25 -1.32 34.96
CA GLU A 340 -6.01 -0.78 34.43
C GLU A 340 -6.26 -0.28 33.00
N GLY A 341 -6.85 0.92 32.88
CA GLY A 341 -7.00 1.64 31.60
C GLY A 341 -8.41 1.70 31.00
N GLY A 342 -9.47 1.31 31.72
CA GLY A 342 -10.86 1.54 31.31
C GLY A 342 -11.35 0.72 30.11
N ARG A 343 -10.52 -0.18 29.57
CA ARG A 343 -10.84 -1.05 28.43
C ARG A 343 -11.88 -2.08 28.78
N GLU A 344 -12.71 -2.40 27.80
CA GLU A 344 -13.73 -3.44 27.91
C GLU A 344 -13.21 -4.77 27.36
N ILE A 345 -13.18 -5.78 28.22
CA ILE A 345 -12.74 -7.15 27.91
C ILE A 345 -13.96 -8.05 27.94
N LEU A 346 -14.06 -8.96 26.98
CA LEU A 346 -15.18 -9.89 26.90
C LEU A 346 -15.14 -10.94 28.03
N ASN A 347 -16.23 -11.07 28.78
CA ASN A 347 -16.44 -12.18 29.68
C ASN A 347 -16.76 -13.44 28.87
N GLN A 348 -15.81 -14.36 28.83
CA GLN A 348 -15.91 -15.53 27.97
C GLN A 348 -16.97 -16.56 28.42
N GLU A 349 -17.31 -16.59 29.71
CA GLU A 349 -18.34 -17.48 30.24
C GLU A 349 -19.73 -16.96 29.88
N GLU A 350 -19.95 -15.65 30.09
CA GLU A 350 -21.17 -14.96 29.71
C GLU A 350 -21.38 -14.99 28.19
N TYR A 351 -20.32 -14.80 27.42
CA TYR A 351 -20.38 -14.94 25.96
C TYR A 351 -20.84 -16.35 25.55
N LYS A 352 -20.25 -17.41 26.10
CA LYS A 352 -20.65 -18.79 25.78
C LYS A 352 -22.09 -19.12 26.20
N ARG A 353 -22.63 -18.42 27.20
CA ARG A 353 -24.00 -18.59 27.67
C ARG A 353 -25.03 -17.89 26.76
N ASN A 354 -24.66 -16.73 26.21
CA ASN A 354 -25.57 -15.89 25.43
C ASN A 354 -25.48 -16.14 23.92
N PHE A 355 -24.36 -16.68 23.43
CA PHE A 355 -24.10 -16.86 22.01
C PHE A 355 -23.76 -18.30 21.66
N THR A 356 -24.34 -18.77 20.55
CA THR A 356 -23.93 -20.00 19.88
C THR A 356 -22.90 -19.62 18.82
N PRO A 357 -21.62 -20.05 18.95
CA PRO A 357 -20.58 -19.63 18.03
C PRO A 357 -20.93 -19.96 16.58
N CYS A 358 -20.99 -18.93 15.72
CA CYS A 358 -21.27 -19.13 14.29
C CYS A 358 -20.09 -19.80 13.55
N ILE A 359 -18.87 -19.72 14.10
CA ILE A 359 -17.65 -20.33 13.55
C ILE A 359 -17.18 -21.51 14.42
N GLY A 360 -17.92 -22.62 14.37
CA GLY A 360 -17.49 -23.94 14.84
C GLY A 360 -16.81 -23.99 16.22
N MET A 361 -16.07 -25.07 16.48
CA MET A 361 -15.27 -25.20 17.70
C MET A 361 -13.94 -24.45 17.58
N LYS A 362 -13.45 -23.93 18.70
CA LYS A 362 -12.14 -23.30 18.82
C LYS A 362 -11.02 -24.32 18.58
N PRO A 363 -10.06 -24.08 17.66
CA PRO A 363 -8.92 -24.95 17.46
C PRO A 363 -8.04 -25.06 18.72
N ASN A 364 -7.39 -26.21 18.88
CA ASN A 364 -6.47 -26.44 20.01
C ASN A 364 -5.26 -25.50 19.92
N GLY A 365 -4.83 -24.96 21.06
CA GLY A 365 -3.70 -24.02 21.13
C GLY A 365 -4.05 -22.56 20.85
N PHE A 366 -5.26 -22.27 20.37
CA PHE A 366 -5.65 -20.90 20.09
C PHE A 366 -6.00 -20.16 21.39
N VAL A 367 -5.79 -18.85 21.41
CA VAL A 367 -6.32 -17.93 22.41
C VAL A 367 -7.43 -17.09 21.78
N THR A 368 -8.24 -16.45 22.61
CA THR A 368 -9.35 -15.62 22.14
C THR A 368 -9.12 -14.22 22.64
N GLU A 369 -9.16 -13.27 21.72
CA GLU A 369 -8.99 -11.84 21.97
C GLU A 369 -10.31 -11.17 21.58
N ALA A 370 -10.89 -10.43 22.51
CA ALA A 370 -12.13 -9.71 22.27
C ALA A 370 -12.10 -8.37 23.00
N SER A 371 -12.37 -7.29 22.27
CA SER A 371 -12.36 -5.93 22.79
C SER A 371 -13.44 -5.09 22.12
N ARG A 372 -13.92 -4.10 22.86
CA ARG A 372 -14.89 -3.11 22.37
C ARG A 372 -14.40 -1.72 22.70
N GLU A 373 -14.58 -0.80 21.76
CA GLU A 373 -14.29 0.62 21.96
C GLU A 373 -15.34 1.47 21.24
N SER A 374 -15.65 2.65 21.79
CA SER A 374 -16.52 3.62 21.15
C SER A 374 -15.86 4.99 21.05
N GLY A 375 -15.97 5.63 19.89
CA GLY A 375 -15.41 6.97 19.66
C GLY A 375 -16.27 7.83 18.72
N MET A 376 -16.07 9.14 18.79
CA MET A 376 -16.67 10.12 17.88
C MET A 376 -15.70 10.40 16.73
N VAL A 377 -16.18 10.41 15.48
CA VAL A 377 -15.38 10.62 14.27
C VAL A 377 -16.00 11.67 13.35
N ILE A 378 -15.16 12.42 12.64
CA ILE A 378 -15.54 13.51 11.72
C ILE A 378 -15.83 12.94 10.32
N ILE A 379 -16.81 12.05 10.23
CA ILE A 379 -17.27 11.45 8.98
C ILE A 379 -18.73 11.04 9.15
N ASN A 380 -19.54 11.14 8.10
CA ASN A 380 -20.92 10.66 8.14
C ASN A 380 -20.98 9.12 7.98
N SER A 381 -22.06 8.52 8.45
CA SER A 381 -22.20 7.06 8.47
C SER A 381 -22.08 6.43 7.08
N LEU A 382 -22.70 7.03 6.07
CA LEU A 382 -22.70 6.51 4.69
C LEU A 382 -21.30 6.53 4.07
N ALA A 383 -20.57 7.63 4.18
CA ALA A 383 -19.21 7.78 3.65
C ALA A 383 -18.22 6.84 4.35
N LEU A 384 -18.41 6.62 5.66
CA LEU A 384 -17.62 5.63 6.39
C LEU A 384 -17.92 4.22 5.88
N VAL A 385 -19.18 3.85 5.73
CA VAL A 385 -19.58 2.54 5.18
C VAL A 385 -19.03 2.34 3.77
N GLU A 386 -19.11 3.34 2.90
CA GLU A 386 -18.54 3.28 1.55
C GLU A 386 -17.03 3.07 1.57
N THR A 387 -16.34 3.72 2.52
CA THR A 387 -14.89 3.57 2.73
C THR A 387 -14.54 2.17 3.22
N LEU A 388 -15.30 1.61 4.17
CA LEU A 388 -15.08 0.25 4.69
C LEU A 388 -15.39 -0.84 3.66
N MET A 389 -16.37 -0.62 2.78
CA MET A 389 -16.76 -1.60 1.77
C MET A 389 -15.90 -1.54 0.49
N ASP A 390 -14.98 -0.59 0.37
CA ASP A 390 -14.01 -0.47 -0.70
C ASP A 390 -12.62 -0.89 -0.19
N SER A 391 -12.01 -1.90 -0.80
CA SER A 391 -10.75 -2.45 -0.31
C SER A 391 -9.60 -1.44 -0.36
N SER A 392 -9.57 -0.56 -1.37
CA SER A 392 -8.50 0.44 -1.50
C SER A 392 -8.64 1.53 -0.45
N LYS A 393 -9.84 2.12 -0.33
CA LYS A 393 -10.10 3.16 0.67
C LYS A 393 -9.98 2.65 2.10
N TRP A 394 -10.34 1.39 2.33
CA TRP A 394 -10.17 0.76 3.64
C TRP A 394 -8.69 0.65 4.02
N ALA A 395 -7.82 0.23 3.09
CA ALA A 395 -6.37 0.20 3.31
C ALA A 395 -5.82 1.60 3.60
N ASP A 396 -6.20 2.60 2.81
CA ASP A 396 -5.76 3.99 2.94
C ASP A 396 -6.22 4.63 4.27
N MET A 397 -7.36 4.19 4.80
CA MET A 397 -7.88 4.66 6.09
C MET A 397 -7.07 4.08 7.27
N PHE A 398 -6.44 2.92 7.09
CA PHE A 398 -5.79 2.16 8.17
C PHE A 398 -4.38 1.65 7.79
N PRO A 399 -3.45 2.52 7.35
CA PRO A 399 -2.15 2.10 6.79
C PRO A 399 -1.23 1.38 7.79
N CYS A 400 -1.43 1.59 9.10
CA CYS A 400 -0.66 0.93 10.16
C CYS A 400 -1.27 -0.40 10.63
N LEU A 401 -2.51 -0.70 10.23
CA LEU A 401 -3.27 -1.89 10.65
C LEU A 401 -3.46 -2.89 9.51
N ILE A 402 -3.51 -2.41 8.26
CA ILE A 402 -3.75 -3.21 7.06
C ILE A 402 -2.48 -3.20 6.22
N ALA A 403 -1.84 -4.36 6.08
CA ALA A 403 -0.70 -4.52 5.19
C ALA A 403 -1.16 -4.62 3.73
N ARG A 404 -2.25 -5.35 3.50
CA ARG A 404 -2.83 -5.59 2.19
C ARG A 404 -4.28 -6.02 2.33
N THR A 405 -5.11 -5.68 1.35
CA THR A 405 -6.48 -6.18 1.26
C THR A 405 -6.94 -6.24 -0.19
N SER A 406 -7.83 -7.18 -0.48
CA SER A 406 -8.47 -7.34 -1.79
C SER A 406 -9.87 -7.92 -1.64
N THR A 407 -10.80 -7.46 -2.47
CA THR A 407 -12.11 -8.10 -2.62
C THR A 407 -11.96 -9.32 -3.52
N THR A 408 -12.19 -10.51 -2.96
CA THR A 408 -12.07 -11.79 -3.67
C THR A 408 -13.32 -12.05 -4.52
N ASP A 409 -14.50 -11.81 -3.98
CA ASP A 409 -15.78 -11.96 -4.69
C ASP A 409 -16.82 -10.99 -4.13
N VAL A 410 -17.80 -10.62 -4.96
CA VAL A 410 -18.94 -9.78 -4.56
C VAL A 410 -20.21 -10.64 -4.66
N ILE A 411 -20.69 -11.11 -3.51
CA ILE A 411 -21.84 -12.02 -3.42
C ILE A 411 -23.15 -11.24 -3.58
N SER A 412 -23.23 -10.04 -3.00
CA SER A 412 -24.37 -9.12 -3.13
C SER A 412 -23.88 -7.67 -3.15
N ASN A 413 -24.38 -6.88 -4.10
CA ASN A 413 -24.06 -5.45 -4.22
C ASN A 413 -24.92 -4.53 -3.31
N GLY A 414 -25.90 -5.09 -2.61
CA GLY A 414 -26.87 -4.33 -1.81
C GLY A 414 -28.07 -3.81 -2.62
N MET A 415 -29.01 -3.17 -1.92
CA MET A 415 -30.30 -2.74 -2.47
C MET A 415 -30.31 -1.26 -2.86
N GLY A 416 -30.93 -0.96 -4.01
CA GLY A 416 -31.29 0.42 -4.38
C GLY A 416 -30.11 1.38 -4.57
N GLY A 417 -28.93 0.88 -4.96
CA GLY A 417 -27.71 1.70 -5.10
C GLY A 417 -27.04 2.07 -3.77
N THR A 418 -27.58 1.61 -2.64
CA THR A 418 -26.96 1.73 -1.32
C THR A 418 -26.19 0.46 -0.97
N ARG A 419 -25.26 0.53 -0.01
CA ARG A 419 -24.56 -0.66 0.51
C ARG A 419 -25.42 -1.51 1.46
N ASN A 420 -26.72 -1.23 1.57
CA ASN A 420 -27.60 -1.99 2.46
C ASN A 420 -27.83 -3.40 1.92
N GLY A 421 -27.45 -4.42 2.69
CA GLY A 421 -27.48 -5.82 2.27
C GLY A 421 -26.33 -6.22 1.35
N ALA A 422 -25.29 -5.39 1.24
CA ALA A 422 -24.09 -5.73 0.47
C ALA A 422 -23.27 -6.79 1.22
N LEU A 423 -22.83 -7.82 0.51
CA LEU A 423 -22.07 -8.95 1.04
C LEU A 423 -20.87 -9.23 0.13
N HIS A 424 -19.67 -9.03 0.65
CA HIS A 424 -18.42 -9.22 -0.08
C HIS A 424 -17.59 -10.33 0.59
N LEU A 425 -16.88 -11.12 -0.21
CA LEU A 425 -15.81 -11.98 0.27
C LEU A 425 -14.49 -11.23 0.14
N MET A 426 -13.79 -11.05 1.27
CA MET A 426 -12.57 -10.26 1.35
C MET A 426 -11.39 -11.08 1.86
N HIS A 427 -10.20 -10.73 1.38
CA HIS A 427 -8.93 -11.18 1.90
C HIS A 427 -8.19 -9.97 2.49
N SER A 428 -7.63 -10.11 3.68
CA SER A 428 -6.85 -9.05 4.31
C SER A 428 -5.68 -9.60 5.12
N GLU A 429 -4.60 -8.83 5.12
CA GLU A 429 -3.43 -9.00 5.94
C GLU A 429 -3.41 -7.92 7.02
N LEU A 430 -3.65 -8.30 8.27
CA LEU A 430 -3.65 -7.38 9.41
C LEU A 430 -2.28 -7.38 10.09
N GLN A 431 -1.77 -6.20 10.45
CA GLN A 431 -0.42 -6.03 10.96
C GLN A 431 -0.32 -5.21 12.25
N VAL A 432 0.68 -5.55 13.05
CA VAL A 432 1.30 -4.67 14.05
C VAL A 432 2.68 -4.32 13.50
N LEU A 433 3.09 -3.05 13.62
CA LEU A 433 4.36 -2.56 13.08
C LEU A 433 5.56 -3.07 13.88
N SER A 434 5.84 -4.37 13.76
CA SER A 434 6.98 -5.03 14.40
C SER A 434 7.35 -6.30 13.62
N PRO A 435 8.64 -6.54 13.33
CA PRO A 435 9.11 -7.77 12.72
C PRO A 435 8.93 -9.01 13.61
N LEU A 436 8.60 -8.83 14.91
CA LEU A 436 8.41 -9.89 15.89
C LEU A 436 6.94 -10.34 16.03
N VAL A 437 6.02 -9.69 15.32
CA VAL A 437 4.60 -10.07 15.28
C VAL A 437 4.26 -10.50 13.85
N PRO A 438 3.86 -11.77 13.65
CA PRO A 438 3.47 -12.22 12.32
C PRO A 438 2.18 -11.52 11.87
N VAL A 439 2.08 -11.26 10.57
CA VAL A 439 0.87 -10.72 9.95
C VAL A 439 -0.24 -11.76 10.02
N ARG A 440 -1.44 -11.31 10.41
CA ARG A 440 -2.66 -12.14 10.44
C ARG A 440 -3.28 -12.12 9.05
N ASP A 441 -3.10 -13.21 8.32
CA ASP A 441 -3.77 -13.47 7.05
C ASP A 441 -5.17 -14.02 7.31
N VAL A 442 -6.21 -13.29 6.89
CA VAL A 442 -7.61 -13.64 7.13
C VAL A 442 -8.45 -13.53 5.87
N ASN A 443 -9.27 -14.56 5.63
CA ASN A 443 -10.32 -14.54 4.61
C ASN A 443 -11.68 -14.48 5.34
N PHE A 444 -12.49 -13.48 5.03
CA PHE A 444 -13.73 -13.22 5.76
C PHE A 444 -14.82 -12.66 4.85
N LEU A 445 -16.08 -12.87 5.24
CA LEU A 445 -17.22 -12.19 4.67
C LEU A 445 -17.38 -10.83 5.34
N ARG A 446 -17.51 -9.77 4.54
CA ARG A 446 -17.92 -8.44 4.98
C ARG A 446 -19.36 -8.20 4.58
N PHE A 447 -20.24 -8.06 5.56
CA PHE A 447 -21.67 -7.81 5.37
C PHE A 447 -22.06 -6.45 5.94
N CYS A 448 -22.75 -5.64 5.14
CA CYS A 448 -23.20 -4.30 5.51
C CYS A 448 -24.73 -4.23 5.52
N LYS A 449 -25.30 -3.68 6.59
CA LYS A 449 -26.75 -3.53 6.73
C LYS A 449 -27.10 -2.23 7.45
N GLN A 450 -28.15 -1.57 6.98
CA GLN A 450 -28.75 -0.44 7.66
C GLN A 450 -29.82 -0.93 8.64
N HIS A 451 -29.69 -0.57 9.91
CA HIS A 451 -30.64 -0.98 10.97
C HIS A 451 -31.71 0.09 11.23
N ALA A 452 -31.35 1.36 11.07
CA ALA A 452 -32.26 2.50 11.17
C ALA A 452 -31.72 3.67 10.33
N GLU A 453 -32.50 4.74 10.19
CA GLU A 453 -32.02 5.97 9.58
C GLU A 453 -30.79 6.49 10.36
N GLY A 454 -29.69 6.72 9.65
CA GLY A 454 -28.40 7.11 10.25
C GLY A 454 -27.69 6.04 11.08
N VAL A 455 -28.16 4.77 11.09
CA VAL A 455 -27.51 3.68 11.83
C VAL A 455 -27.15 2.52 10.91
N TRP A 456 -25.86 2.28 10.76
CA TRP A 456 -25.28 1.25 9.92
C TRP A 456 -24.46 0.27 10.73
N ALA A 457 -24.42 -0.99 10.30
CA ALA A 457 -23.52 -2.00 10.85
C ALA A 457 -22.76 -2.68 9.71
N VAL A 458 -21.46 -2.87 9.93
CA VAL A 458 -20.56 -3.62 9.04
C VAL A 458 -19.93 -4.71 9.89
N VAL A 459 -20.15 -5.97 9.49
CA VAL A 459 -19.63 -7.15 10.18
C VAL A 459 -18.70 -7.95 9.26
N ASP A 460 -17.63 -8.42 9.86
CA ASP A 460 -16.61 -9.29 9.29
C ASP A 460 -16.61 -10.62 10.05
N VAL A 461 -16.66 -11.73 9.31
CA VAL A 461 -16.68 -13.09 9.89
C VAL A 461 -15.90 -14.06 9.00
N SER A 462 -14.98 -14.83 9.58
CA SER A 462 -14.16 -15.79 8.83
C SER A 462 -14.97 -16.95 8.25
N ILE A 463 -14.54 -17.46 7.10
CA ILE A 463 -15.21 -18.54 6.34
C ILE A 463 -14.55 -19.92 6.49
N ASP A 464 -13.65 -20.09 7.46
CA ASP A 464 -12.78 -21.27 7.57
C ASP A 464 -13.58 -22.58 7.66
N THR A 465 -14.71 -22.57 8.37
CA THR A 465 -15.61 -23.73 8.55
C THR A 465 -16.26 -24.20 7.25
N ILE A 466 -16.56 -23.28 6.33
CA ILE A 466 -17.21 -23.59 5.05
C ILE A 466 -16.18 -24.21 4.11
N ARG A 467 -14.94 -23.67 4.07
CA ARG A 467 -13.85 -24.20 3.25
C ARG A 467 -13.35 -25.57 3.70
N GLU A 468 -13.36 -25.83 5.01
CA GLU A 468 -13.08 -27.15 5.58
C GLU A 468 -14.11 -28.20 5.12
N SER A 469 -15.39 -27.82 5.07
CA SER A 469 -16.49 -28.67 4.59
C SER A 469 -16.37 -29.00 3.08
N SER A 470 -15.73 -28.13 2.30
CA SER A 470 -15.46 -28.28 0.86
C SER A 470 -14.24 -29.15 0.53
N GLY A 471 -13.54 -29.74 1.52
CA GLY A 471 -12.40 -30.62 1.28
C GLY A 471 -11.08 -29.92 0.92
N GLY A 472 -10.96 -28.60 1.17
CA GLY A 472 -9.73 -27.84 0.96
C GLY A 472 -8.65 -28.19 1.99
N GLY A 473 -7.67 -29.01 1.59
CA GLY A 473 -6.49 -29.35 2.40
C GLY A 473 -5.54 -28.16 2.59
N SER A 474 -5.84 -27.30 3.55
CA SER A 474 -4.91 -26.32 4.13
C SER A 474 -5.04 -26.46 5.63
N GLY A 475 -3.93 -26.56 6.37
CA GLY A 475 -3.98 -26.52 7.84
C GLY A 475 -4.73 -25.28 8.34
N PHE A 476 -5.22 -25.32 9.59
CA PHE A 476 -5.93 -24.20 10.20
C PHE A 476 -5.12 -22.91 10.00
N PRO A 477 -5.76 -21.82 9.52
CA PRO A 477 -5.09 -20.53 9.47
C PRO A 477 -4.64 -20.15 10.88
N SER A 478 -3.48 -19.52 11.02
CA SER A 478 -2.91 -19.12 12.33
C SER A 478 -3.80 -18.12 13.10
N CYS A 479 -4.81 -17.57 12.42
CA CYS A 479 -5.81 -16.67 12.98
C CYS A 479 -7.15 -16.85 12.24
N ARG A 480 -8.25 -16.69 12.98
CA ARG A 480 -9.61 -16.56 12.45
C ARG A 480 -10.37 -15.45 13.15
N ARG A 481 -11.20 -14.74 12.40
CA ARG A 481 -11.99 -13.60 12.85
C ARG A 481 -13.41 -14.06 13.18
N LEU A 482 -13.81 -13.97 14.45
CA LEU A 482 -15.20 -14.13 14.88
C LEU A 482 -15.98 -12.85 14.53
N PRO A 483 -17.32 -12.80 14.69
CA PRO A 483 -18.11 -11.61 14.36
C PRO A 483 -17.50 -10.33 14.94
N SER A 484 -16.88 -9.55 14.06
CA SER A 484 -16.10 -8.35 14.36
C SER A 484 -16.50 -7.25 13.40
N GLY A 485 -16.31 -5.99 13.75
CA GLY A 485 -16.65 -4.88 12.86
C GLY A 485 -17.16 -3.70 13.67
N CYS A 486 -18.04 -2.91 13.08
CA CYS A 486 -18.50 -1.68 13.72
C CYS A 486 -19.97 -1.38 13.49
N VAL A 487 -20.57 -0.74 14.50
CA VAL A 487 -21.85 -0.04 14.41
C VAL A 487 -21.57 1.45 14.35
N VAL A 488 -22.12 2.12 13.36
CA VAL A 488 -21.94 3.55 13.08
C VAL A 488 -23.30 4.23 13.23
N GLN A 489 -23.34 5.28 14.04
CA GLN A 489 -24.53 6.07 14.30
C GLN A 489 -24.27 7.55 14.04
N ASP A 490 -25.05 8.15 13.14
CA ASP A 490 -25.01 9.59 12.89
C ASP A 490 -25.50 10.35 14.13
N MET A 491 -24.76 11.40 14.48
CA MET A 491 -25.06 12.25 15.63
C MET A 491 -25.55 13.63 15.15
N PRO A 492 -26.40 14.33 15.92
CA PRO A 492 -26.98 15.62 15.50
C PRO A 492 -25.97 16.74 15.25
N ASN A 493 -24.73 16.60 15.76
CA ASN A 493 -23.63 17.55 15.56
C ASN A 493 -22.89 17.37 14.22
N GLY A 494 -23.30 16.42 13.37
CA GLY A 494 -22.64 16.12 12.09
C GLY A 494 -21.47 15.15 12.18
N TYR A 495 -21.20 14.60 13.37
CA TYR A 495 -20.22 13.54 13.61
C TYR A 495 -20.91 12.18 13.58
N SER A 496 -20.14 11.10 13.48
CA SER A 496 -20.64 9.75 13.75
C SER A 496 -20.06 9.19 15.05
N LYS A 497 -20.89 8.51 15.84
CA LYS A 497 -20.44 7.62 16.90
C LYS A 497 -20.16 6.25 16.30
N VAL A 498 -18.94 5.76 16.45
CA VAL A 498 -18.52 4.44 15.98
C VAL A 498 -18.26 3.57 17.21
N THR A 499 -18.96 2.46 17.31
CA THR A 499 -18.69 1.40 18.28
C THR A 499 -18.08 0.22 17.53
N TRP A 500 -16.80 -0.03 17.79
CA TRP A 500 -16.04 -1.10 17.15
C TRP A 500 -15.93 -2.30 18.10
N VAL A 501 -16.15 -3.49 17.57
CA VAL A 501 -15.97 -4.76 18.28
C VAL A 501 -14.96 -5.58 17.49
N GLU A 502 -13.85 -5.93 18.13
CA GLU A 502 -12.88 -6.85 17.57
C GLU A 502 -12.98 -8.16 18.33
N HIS A 503 -13.19 -9.26 17.62
CA HIS A 503 -13.27 -10.61 18.19
C HIS A 503 -12.53 -11.60 17.30
N ALA A 504 -11.40 -12.12 17.78
CA ALA A 504 -10.54 -13.01 17.01
C ALA A 504 -10.04 -14.19 17.85
N GLN A 505 -9.64 -15.25 17.15
CA GLN A 505 -8.93 -16.37 17.74
C GLN A 505 -7.65 -16.62 16.95
N TYR A 506 -6.53 -16.81 17.65
CA TYR A 506 -5.23 -16.94 17.01
C TYR A 506 -4.33 -17.90 17.79
N ASP A 507 -3.31 -18.43 17.12
CA ASP A 507 -2.26 -19.24 17.73
C ASP A 507 -1.25 -18.34 18.47
N ASP A 508 -1.18 -18.45 19.80
CA ASP A 508 -0.28 -17.63 20.62
C ASP A 508 1.19 -18.11 20.59
N SER A 509 1.43 -19.33 20.09
CA SER A 509 2.77 -19.92 20.04
C SER A 509 3.69 -19.23 19.04
N VAL A 510 3.12 -18.62 17.98
CA VAL A 510 3.88 -17.94 16.92
C VAL A 510 4.29 -16.50 17.29
N ILE A 511 3.79 -15.97 18.41
CA ILE A 511 4.06 -14.59 18.84
C ILE A 511 5.31 -14.56 19.72
N HIS A 512 6.21 -13.61 19.44
CA HIS A 512 7.41 -13.41 20.24
C HIS A 512 7.06 -13.03 21.69
N GLN A 513 7.86 -13.50 22.65
CA GLN A 513 7.61 -13.28 24.09
C GLN A 513 7.48 -11.80 24.45
N LEU A 514 8.22 -10.94 23.75
CA LEU A 514 8.20 -9.49 23.93
C LEU A 514 6.83 -8.85 23.66
N TYR A 515 6.10 -9.36 22.66
CA TYR A 515 4.81 -8.80 22.22
C TYR A 515 3.61 -9.58 22.75
N ARG A 516 3.81 -10.80 23.27
CA ARG A 516 2.72 -11.64 23.78
C ARG A 516 1.83 -10.91 24.81
N PRO A 517 2.33 -10.17 25.82
CA PRO A 517 1.48 -9.43 26.76
C PRO A 517 0.61 -8.38 26.05
N LEU A 518 1.19 -7.62 25.12
CA LEU A 518 0.49 -6.61 24.33
C LEU A 518 -0.65 -7.21 23.49
N ILE A 519 -0.38 -8.30 22.76
CA ILE A 519 -1.38 -8.93 21.89
C ILE A 519 -2.47 -9.60 22.73
N SER A 520 -2.09 -10.34 23.78
CA SER A 520 -3.06 -11.01 24.65
C SER A 520 -4.02 -10.04 25.36
N ALA A 521 -3.57 -8.80 25.61
CA ALA A 521 -4.36 -7.73 26.21
C ALA A 521 -5.28 -6.99 25.22
N GLY A 522 -5.31 -7.37 23.94
CA GLY A 522 -6.13 -6.68 22.94
C GLY A 522 -5.56 -5.36 22.43
N MET A 523 -4.28 -5.04 22.70
CA MET A 523 -3.71 -3.73 22.34
C MET A 523 -3.12 -3.69 20.93
N GLY A 524 -2.83 -4.84 20.33
CA GLY A 524 -2.21 -4.89 19.00
C GLY A 524 -3.22 -4.85 17.86
N PHE A 525 -4.32 -5.60 17.98
CA PHE A 525 -5.35 -5.74 16.95
C PHE A 525 -6.75 -5.31 17.41
N GLY A 526 -6.91 -4.94 18.69
CA GLY A 526 -8.21 -4.65 19.29
C GLY A 526 -8.87 -3.36 18.83
N ALA A 527 -10.12 -3.21 19.26
CA ALA A 527 -11.04 -2.14 18.87
C ALA A 527 -10.49 -0.73 19.11
N GLN A 528 -9.73 -0.52 20.21
CA GLN A 528 -9.15 0.78 20.54
C GLN A 528 -8.25 1.31 19.42
N ARG A 529 -7.48 0.43 18.78
CA ARG A 529 -6.55 0.80 17.71
C ARG A 529 -7.28 1.18 16.43
N TRP A 530 -8.37 0.49 16.11
CA TRP A 530 -9.23 0.83 14.97
C TRP A 530 -9.89 2.20 15.16
N VAL A 531 -10.50 2.45 16.32
CA VAL A 531 -11.17 3.72 16.62
C VAL A 531 -10.16 4.87 16.66
N ALA A 532 -9.03 4.71 17.33
CA ALA A 532 -7.99 5.73 17.42
C ALA A 532 -7.39 6.08 16.03
N SER A 533 -7.11 5.06 15.21
CA SER A 533 -6.61 5.29 13.84
C SER A 533 -7.65 6.00 12.97
N LEU A 534 -8.93 5.63 13.08
CA LEU A 534 -10.01 6.25 12.34
C LEU A 534 -10.19 7.73 12.72
N GLN A 535 -10.18 8.05 14.02
CA GLN A 535 -10.26 9.43 14.51
C GLN A 535 -9.13 10.29 13.93
N ARG A 536 -7.89 9.82 14.07
CA ARG A 536 -6.69 10.51 13.57
C ARG A 536 -6.73 10.72 12.06
N GLN A 537 -7.16 9.71 11.30
CA GLN A 537 -7.24 9.82 9.84
C GLN A 537 -8.36 10.75 9.39
N CYS A 538 -9.53 10.72 10.04
CA CYS A 538 -10.61 11.67 9.76
C CYS A 538 -10.19 13.12 10.05
N GLU A 539 -9.45 13.38 11.14
CA GLU A 539 -8.89 14.70 11.43
C GLU A 539 -7.91 15.16 10.33
N CYS A 540 -7.00 14.29 9.93
CA CYS A 540 -6.04 14.58 8.86
C CYS A 540 -6.75 14.90 7.53
N LEU A 541 -7.75 14.12 7.15
CA LEU A 541 -8.57 14.35 5.96
C LEU A 541 -9.37 15.65 6.05
N ALA A 542 -9.93 15.97 7.22
CA ALA A 542 -10.64 17.23 7.42
C ALA A 542 -9.71 18.44 7.21
N ILE A 543 -8.46 18.38 7.71
CA ILE A 543 -7.45 19.41 7.48
C ILE A 543 -7.07 19.49 6.00
N LEU A 544 -6.86 18.36 5.33
CA LEU A 544 -6.56 18.27 3.89
C LEU A 544 -7.65 18.89 3.00
N MET A 545 -8.92 18.75 3.40
CA MET A 545 -10.07 19.29 2.69
C MET A 545 -10.35 20.76 3.06
N SER A 546 -9.86 21.22 4.21
CA SER A 546 -10.01 22.62 4.63
C SER A 546 -9.23 23.56 3.70
N SER A 547 -9.91 24.62 3.23
CA SER A 547 -9.30 25.67 2.41
C SER A 547 -8.70 26.80 3.24
N THR A 548 -8.89 26.76 4.56
CA THR A 548 -8.45 27.79 5.51
C THR A 548 -6.97 27.60 5.84
N VAL A 549 -6.15 28.56 5.41
CA VAL A 549 -4.78 28.73 5.93
C VAL A 549 -4.91 28.95 7.43
N THR A 550 -4.34 28.06 8.26
CA THR A 550 -4.17 28.35 9.69
C THR A 550 -3.32 29.62 9.79
N SER A 551 -3.94 30.70 10.24
CA SER A 551 -3.32 32.01 10.44
C SER A 551 -2.42 31.93 11.68
N GLY A 552 -1.25 31.34 11.50
CA GLY A 552 -0.21 31.23 12.51
C GLY A 552 1.02 30.65 11.83
N ASP A 553 2.04 31.49 11.70
CA ASP A 553 3.40 31.19 11.23
C ASP A 553 3.68 31.26 9.73
N HIS A 554 4.63 32.15 9.44
CA HIS A 554 5.24 32.46 8.16
C HIS A 554 5.75 31.20 7.46
N THR A 555 4.97 30.61 6.55
CA THR A 555 5.45 29.47 5.75
C THR A 555 5.46 29.81 4.27
N ALA A 556 6.62 29.59 3.65
CA ALA A 556 6.87 29.68 2.22
C ALA A 556 6.12 28.61 1.39
N ILE A 557 5.01 28.05 1.90
CA ILE A 557 4.29 26.91 1.32
C ILE A 557 2.94 27.38 0.80
N SER A 558 2.67 27.10 -0.48
CA SER A 558 1.38 27.42 -1.09
C SER A 558 0.26 26.52 -0.54
N ALA A 559 -1.00 26.93 -0.65
CA ALA A 559 -2.13 26.08 -0.24
C ALA A 559 -2.15 24.74 -1.01
N GLY A 560 -1.77 24.76 -2.31
CA GLY A 560 -1.56 23.54 -3.10
C GLY A 560 -0.37 22.73 -2.58
N GLY A 561 0.70 23.40 -2.15
CA GLY A 561 1.89 22.76 -1.61
C GLY A 561 1.68 22.04 -0.29
N ARG A 562 0.83 22.57 0.60
CA ARG A 562 0.44 21.85 1.82
C ARG A 562 -0.21 20.49 1.51
N ARG A 563 -1.09 20.46 0.50
CA ARG A 563 -1.73 19.21 0.05
C ARG A 563 -0.72 18.25 -0.54
N SER A 564 0.19 18.73 -1.39
CA SER A 564 1.25 17.89 -1.97
C SER A 564 2.21 17.37 -0.91
N MET A 565 2.55 18.17 0.11
CA MET A 565 3.39 17.74 1.25
C MET A 565 2.71 16.67 2.09
N LEU A 566 1.42 16.84 2.42
CA LEU A 566 0.68 15.84 3.20
C LEU A 566 0.52 14.53 2.43
N LYS A 567 0.28 14.57 1.11
CA LYS A 567 0.28 13.37 0.26
C LYS A 567 1.66 12.70 0.20
N LEU A 568 2.72 13.48 0.14
CA LEU A 568 4.09 12.97 0.16
C LEU A 568 4.40 12.25 1.48
N ALA A 569 4.01 12.84 2.61
CA ALA A 569 4.16 12.27 3.93
C ALA A 569 3.33 10.98 4.08
N GLN A 570 2.05 11.00 3.71
CA GLN A 570 1.19 9.81 3.73
C GLN A 570 1.85 8.62 3.00
N ARG A 571 2.36 8.86 1.79
CA ARG A 571 3.08 7.83 1.02
C ARG A 571 4.37 7.37 1.70
N MET A 572 5.11 8.29 2.32
CA MET A 572 6.31 7.96 3.10
C MET A 572 5.96 6.98 4.23
N THR A 573 4.88 7.25 4.96
CA THR A 573 4.37 6.41 6.04
C THR A 573 3.85 5.06 5.55
N GLU A 574 3.11 5.02 4.45
CA GLU A 574 2.66 3.77 3.81
C GLU A 574 3.85 2.89 3.40
N ASN A 575 4.86 3.49 2.76
CA ASN A 575 6.08 2.79 2.38
C ASN A 575 6.87 2.29 3.60
N PHE A 576 6.90 3.05 4.70
CA PHE A 576 7.50 2.63 5.95
C PHE A 576 6.78 1.40 6.51
N CYS A 577 5.46 1.46 6.66
CA CYS A 577 4.63 0.35 7.15
C CYS A 577 4.84 -0.92 6.33
N ALA A 578 4.83 -0.80 5.00
CA ALA A 578 5.09 -1.91 4.08
C ALA A 578 6.49 -2.50 4.24
N GLY A 579 7.50 -1.67 4.56
CA GLY A 579 8.88 -2.12 4.79
C GLY A 579 9.16 -2.72 6.16
N VAL A 580 8.26 -2.53 7.14
CA VAL A 580 8.38 -3.09 8.51
C VAL A 580 7.71 -4.45 8.63
N CYS A 581 6.64 -4.71 7.88
CA CYS A 581 5.81 -5.90 8.04
C CYS A 581 6.06 -6.95 6.95
N SER A 582 5.90 -8.23 7.30
CA SER A 582 5.99 -9.33 6.33
C SER A 582 4.68 -9.45 5.56
N SER A 583 4.70 -9.31 4.22
CA SER A 583 3.51 -9.64 3.42
C SER A 583 3.70 -10.96 2.67
N THR A 584 2.60 -11.54 2.18
CA THR A 584 2.62 -12.70 1.28
C THR A 584 3.48 -12.49 0.02
N ILE A 585 3.61 -11.23 -0.43
CA ILE A 585 4.42 -10.84 -1.60
C ILE A 585 5.87 -10.58 -1.21
N GLN A 586 6.11 -10.09 0.01
CA GLN A 586 7.43 -9.72 0.53
C GLN A 586 7.72 -10.48 1.83
N LYS A 587 8.35 -11.65 1.70
CA LYS A 587 8.76 -12.47 2.85
C LYS A 587 10.08 -11.98 3.42
N TRP A 588 10.15 -11.83 4.74
CA TRP A 588 11.42 -11.59 5.43
C TRP A 588 12.31 -12.83 5.34
N ASN A 589 13.58 -12.62 5.00
CA ASN A 589 14.58 -13.67 5.11
C ASN A 589 15.30 -13.48 6.45
N LYS A 590 15.24 -14.49 7.32
CA LYS A 590 16.17 -14.55 8.45
C LYS A 590 17.56 -14.82 7.88
N LEU A 591 18.47 -13.87 8.03
CA LEU A 591 19.87 -14.11 7.71
C LEU A 591 20.52 -14.73 8.94
N HIS A 592 20.88 -16.00 8.82
CA HIS A 592 21.76 -16.67 9.77
C HIS A 592 23.20 -16.24 9.44
N ALA A 593 23.59 -15.06 9.88
CA ALA A 593 24.98 -14.62 9.90
C ALA A 593 25.45 -14.62 11.35
N GLU A 594 26.65 -15.16 11.62
CA GLU A 594 27.19 -15.42 12.96
C GLU A 594 27.32 -14.18 13.87
N ASN A 595 27.13 -12.96 13.32
CA ASN A 595 27.25 -11.66 14.02
C ASN A 595 25.97 -10.80 14.00
N VAL A 596 24.80 -11.34 13.63
CA VAL A 596 23.52 -10.60 13.60
C VAL A 596 22.67 -10.98 14.81
N ASP A 597 22.17 -9.98 15.54
CA ASP A 597 21.28 -10.18 16.69
C ASP A 597 20.02 -10.96 16.26
N GLU A 598 19.60 -11.94 17.06
CA GLU A 598 18.54 -12.91 16.70
C GLU A 598 17.18 -12.26 16.39
N ASP A 599 16.99 -11.01 16.83
CA ASP A 599 15.76 -10.24 16.68
C ASP A 599 15.74 -9.28 15.47
N VAL A 600 16.88 -9.07 14.81
CA VAL A 600 16.93 -8.25 13.59
C VAL A 600 16.38 -9.07 12.41
N ARG A 601 15.48 -8.49 11.64
CA ARG A 601 14.98 -9.05 10.38
C ARG A 601 15.45 -8.16 9.23
N ILE A 602 15.79 -8.79 8.10
CA ILE A 602 16.23 -8.10 6.89
C ILE A 602 15.42 -8.62 5.69
N MET A 603 14.97 -7.69 4.86
CA MET A 603 14.24 -7.93 3.63
C MET A 603 14.94 -7.18 2.50
N THR A 604 15.02 -7.79 1.33
CA THR A 604 15.56 -7.14 0.13
C THR A 604 14.51 -7.15 -0.95
N ARG A 605 14.21 -5.99 -1.52
CA ARG A 605 13.27 -5.84 -2.64
C ARG A 605 13.95 -5.15 -3.82
N LYS A 606 13.60 -5.59 -5.03
CA LYS A 606 14.03 -4.94 -6.26
C LYS A 606 13.01 -3.87 -6.60
N SER A 607 13.45 -2.61 -6.64
CA SER A 607 12.64 -1.49 -7.10
C SER A 607 13.01 -1.20 -8.55
N VAL A 608 12.18 -1.68 -9.47
CA VAL A 608 12.26 -1.39 -10.91
C VAL A 608 10.91 -0.85 -11.31
N ASP A 609 10.88 0.36 -11.88
CA ASP A 609 9.68 1.04 -12.38
C ASP A 609 8.64 1.49 -11.34
N TYR A 610 8.96 1.49 -10.04
CA TYR A 610 8.07 2.04 -9.00
C TYR A 610 8.18 3.58 -8.92
N PRO A 611 7.11 4.34 -9.18
CA PRO A 611 7.14 5.80 -9.09
C PRO A 611 7.37 6.25 -7.64
N GLY A 612 8.40 7.07 -7.43
CA GLY A 612 8.74 7.61 -6.11
C GLY A 612 9.65 6.72 -5.27
N GLU A 613 10.23 5.68 -5.85
CA GLU A 613 11.35 4.96 -5.25
C GLU A 613 12.59 5.06 -6.14
N PRO A 614 13.80 5.09 -5.56
CA PRO A 614 15.01 5.06 -6.36
C PRO A 614 15.16 3.69 -7.05
N PRO A 615 15.47 3.66 -8.36
CA PRO A 615 15.65 2.39 -9.07
C PRO A 615 16.86 1.65 -8.54
N GLY A 616 16.71 0.35 -8.28
CA GLY A 616 17.78 -0.49 -7.75
C GLY A 616 17.30 -1.54 -6.74
N ILE A 617 18.20 -1.90 -5.83
CA ILE A 617 17.95 -2.86 -4.77
C ILE A 617 17.81 -2.12 -3.44
N VAL A 618 16.60 -2.14 -2.88
CA VAL A 618 16.29 -1.55 -1.58
C VAL A 618 16.33 -2.64 -0.53
N LEU A 619 17.08 -2.40 0.54
CA LEU A 619 17.14 -3.24 1.70
C LEU A 619 16.35 -2.59 2.83
N SER A 620 15.36 -3.32 3.34
CA SER A 620 14.59 -2.95 4.53
C SER A 620 15.09 -3.79 5.70
N ALA A 621 15.49 -3.14 6.79
CA ALA A 621 15.90 -3.83 7.99
C ALA A 621 15.12 -3.28 9.18
N ALA A 622 14.62 -4.17 10.05
CA ALA A 622 13.81 -3.81 11.20
C ALA A 622 14.17 -4.65 12.43
N THR A 623 14.07 -4.06 13.61
CA THR A 623 14.20 -4.74 14.90
C THR A 623 13.23 -4.16 15.92
N SER A 624 12.96 -4.90 16.99
CA SER A 624 12.11 -4.44 18.09
C SER A 624 12.77 -4.68 19.44
N VAL A 625 12.75 -3.68 20.31
CA VAL A 625 13.34 -3.73 21.66
C VAL A 625 12.37 -3.17 22.69
N TRP A 626 12.50 -3.60 23.95
CA TRP A 626 11.81 -2.99 25.08
C TRP A 626 12.69 -1.96 25.79
N LEU A 627 12.09 -0.86 26.23
CA LEU A 627 12.74 0.22 26.96
C LEU A 627 11.96 0.55 28.24
N PRO A 628 12.62 0.80 29.39
CA PRO A 628 11.99 1.14 30.66
C PRO A 628 11.54 2.61 30.72
N VAL A 629 10.92 3.10 29.65
CA VAL A 629 10.48 4.49 29.48
C VAL A 629 9.06 4.48 28.96
N SER A 630 8.22 5.40 29.45
CA SER A 630 6.84 5.53 28.98
C SER A 630 6.81 5.85 27.47
N PRO A 631 5.83 5.33 26.70
CA PRO A 631 5.69 5.62 25.27
C PRO A 631 5.71 7.12 24.93
N GLN A 632 5.03 7.95 25.73
CA GLN A 632 4.98 9.40 25.53
C GLN A 632 6.36 10.06 25.59
N ARG A 633 7.13 9.77 26.65
CA ARG A 633 8.49 10.32 26.82
C ARG A 633 9.43 9.88 25.69
N LEU A 634 9.31 8.64 25.22
CA LEU A 634 10.11 8.14 24.09
C LEU A 634 9.71 8.83 22.78
N PHE A 635 8.41 9.03 22.55
CA PHE A 635 7.90 9.75 21.39
C PHE A 635 8.38 11.20 21.35
N ASP A 636 8.27 11.92 22.47
CA ASP A 636 8.71 13.31 22.57
C ASP A 636 10.22 13.44 22.35
N PHE A 637 11.01 12.51 22.88
CA PHE A 637 12.46 12.45 22.63
C PHE A 637 12.81 12.25 21.14
N LEU A 638 12.14 11.31 20.44
CA LEU A 638 12.45 11.00 19.04
C LEU A 638 11.94 12.07 18.06
N ARG A 639 10.95 12.87 18.46
CA ARG A 639 10.41 13.95 17.64
C ARG A 639 11.20 15.26 17.79
N ASP A 640 11.86 15.48 18.93
CA ASP A 640 12.57 16.73 19.23
C ASP A 640 13.75 16.96 18.27
N GLU A 641 13.70 18.10 17.58
CA GLU A 641 14.70 18.55 16.60
C GLU A 641 16.09 18.76 17.21
N HIS A 642 16.14 19.20 18.48
CA HIS A 642 17.38 19.53 19.17
C HIS A 642 18.09 18.27 19.69
N LEU A 643 17.32 17.25 20.06
CA LEU A 643 17.84 15.99 20.59
C LEU A 643 18.11 14.95 19.48
N ARG A 644 17.69 15.25 18.24
CA ARG A 644 17.90 14.38 17.08
C ARG A 644 19.37 13.99 16.87
N SER A 645 20.31 14.88 17.18
CA SER A 645 21.75 14.59 17.05
C SER A 645 22.26 13.49 17.99
N GLU A 646 21.52 13.19 19.08
CA GLU A 646 21.91 12.16 20.04
C GLU A 646 21.73 10.75 19.48
N TRP A 647 20.77 10.55 18.57
CA TRP A 647 20.45 9.23 18.02
C TRP A 647 20.61 9.12 16.49
N ASP A 648 20.34 10.19 15.73
CA ASP A 648 20.35 10.16 14.27
C ASP A 648 21.77 10.30 13.72
N ILE A 649 22.24 9.27 13.02
CA ILE A 649 23.55 9.26 12.37
C ILE A 649 23.59 10.23 11.17
N LEU A 650 22.45 10.53 10.54
CA LEU A 650 22.34 11.44 9.39
C LEU A 650 22.43 12.92 9.78
N SER A 651 22.28 13.25 11.06
CA SER A 651 22.31 14.63 11.57
C SER A 651 23.70 15.29 11.56
N ASN A 652 24.76 14.52 11.26
CA ASN A 652 26.17 14.95 11.35
C ASN A 652 26.55 15.63 12.68
N GLY A 653 25.79 15.38 13.76
CA GLY A 653 26.03 15.93 15.10
C GLY A 653 25.67 17.41 15.30
N GLY A 654 25.03 18.05 14.31
CA GLY A 654 24.55 19.44 14.43
C GLY A 654 23.06 19.52 14.80
N PRO A 655 22.60 20.63 15.40
CA PRO A 655 21.17 20.84 15.64
C PRO A 655 20.43 20.95 14.31
N MET A 656 19.21 20.42 14.26
CA MET A 656 18.31 20.59 13.12
C MET A 656 17.48 21.86 13.28
N GLN A 657 17.09 22.46 12.16
CA GLN A 657 16.16 23.59 12.13
C GLN A 657 14.90 23.19 11.37
N GLU A 658 13.73 23.32 11.99
CA GLU A 658 12.45 23.24 11.30
C GLU A 658 12.24 24.44 10.36
N MET A 659 12.05 24.12 9.08
CA MET A 659 11.77 25.08 8.02
C MET A 659 10.27 25.25 7.76
N ALA A 660 9.49 24.21 8.03
CA ALA A 660 8.07 24.19 7.80
C ALA A 660 7.41 23.17 8.71
N HIS A 661 6.21 23.52 9.17
CA HIS A 661 5.38 22.72 10.04
C HIS A 661 3.95 22.68 9.51
N ILE A 662 3.35 21.48 9.44
CA ILE A 662 1.95 21.27 9.05
C ILE A 662 1.29 20.37 10.09
N ALA A 663 0.34 20.89 10.85
CA ALA A 663 -0.46 20.09 11.76
C ALA A 663 -1.40 19.14 11.00
N LYS A 664 -1.55 17.91 11.50
CA LYS A 664 -2.43 16.84 10.97
C LYS A 664 -3.63 16.51 11.85
N GLY A 665 -3.75 17.13 13.02
CA GLY A 665 -4.86 16.89 13.93
C GLY A 665 -4.87 17.90 15.08
N GLN A 666 -5.71 17.64 16.08
CA GLN A 666 -5.79 18.49 17.27
C GLN A 666 -4.56 18.32 18.18
N ASP A 667 -4.01 17.12 18.23
CA ASP A 667 -2.80 16.82 19.00
C ASP A 667 -1.56 17.39 18.30
N HIS A 668 -0.77 18.18 19.03
CA HIS A 668 0.50 18.74 18.57
C HIS A 668 1.53 17.66 18.20
N GLY A 669 1.37 16.43 18.68
CA GLY A 669 2.10 15.23 18.26
C GLY A 669 1.90 14.85 16.79
N ASN A 670 0.77 15.20 16.20
CA ASN A 670 0.39 14.82 14.85
C ASN A 670 0.76 15.93 13.85
N CYS A 671 1.95 15.85 13.24
CA CYS A 671 2.40 16.86 12.28
C CYS A 671 3.32 16.30 11.17
N VAL A 672 3.53 17.13 10.16
CA VAL A 672 4.56 16.96 9.13
C VAL A 672 5.51 18.15 9.21
N SER A 673 6.78 17.86 9.42
CA SER A 673 7.85 18.85 9.58
C SER A 673 8.91 18.67 8.49
N LEU A 674 9.45 19.78 7.98
CA LEU A 674 10.59 19.78 7.09
C LEU A 674 11.81 20.32 7.83
N LEU A 675 12.78 19.44 8.11
CA LEU A 675 13.97 19.76 8.88
C LEU A 675 15.16 19.99 7.95
N ARG A 676 16.02 20.94 8.32
CA ARG A 676 17.30 21.19 7.66
C ARG A 676 18.44 21.02 8.65
N ALA A 677 19.50 20.35 8.20
CA ALA A 677 20.74 20.29 8.96
C ALA A 677 21.45 21.65 9.00
N SER A 678 21.70 22.18 10.20
CA SER A 678 22.48 23.41 10.38
C SER A 678 23.97 23.12 10.21
N THR A 679 24.50 23.24 8.99
CA THR A 679 25.94 23.14 8.74
C THR A 679 26.62 24.48 9.04
N ILE A 680 27.63 24.45 9.92
CA ILE A 680 28.47 25.63 10.26
C ILE A 680 29.38 26.03 9.07
N ASN A 681 29.51 25.17 8.05
CA ASN A 681 30.34 25.41 6.87
C ASN A 681 29.49 25.48 5.59
N SER A 682 29.44 26.68 5.00
CA SER A 682 28.55 27.13 3.91
C SER A 682 28.70 26.43 2.54
N ASN A 683 29.47 25.34 2.42
CA ASN A 683 29.83 24.76 1.11
C ASN A 683 29.47 23.26 0.95
N GLN A 684 28.67 22.67 1.82
CA GLN A 684 28.17 21.30 1.62
C GLN A 684 26.65 21.29 1.53
N ASN A 685 26.12 20.59 0.51
CA ASN A 685 24.70 20.41 0.23
C ASN A 685 23.89 20.22 1.52
N SER A 686 23.04 21.20 1.85
CA SER A 686 22.17 21.11 3.02
C SER A 686 21.12 20.03 2.79
N MET A 687 21.26 18.88 3.45
CA MET A 687 20.28 17.80 3.43
C MET A 687 18.97 18.28 4.06
N LEU A 688 17.84 18.00 3.39
CA LEU A 688 16.51 18.18 3.95
C LEU A 688 15.94 16.85 4.38
N ILE A 689 15.24 16.83 5.51
CA ILE A 689 14.58 15.66 6.06
C ILE A 689 13.09 15.98 6.17
N LEU A 690 12.26 15.23 5.45
CA LEU A 690 10.82 15.24 5.69
C LEU A 690 10.53 14.30 6.86
N GLN A 691 9.84 14.78 7.88
CA GLN A 691 9.44 14.02 9.05
C GLN A 691 7.92 14.05 9.19
N GLU A 692 7.32 12.89 9.42
CA GLU A 692 5.93 12.73 9.82
C GLU A 692 5.88 12.10 11.21
N THR A 693 5.14 12.73 12.12
CA THR A 693 4.87 12.16 13.44
C THR A 693 3.38 11.92 13.64
N CYS A 694 3.08 10.81 14.31
CA CYS A 694 1.73 10.38 14.62
C CYS A 694 1.68 9.92 16.08
N ILE A 695 0.65 10.32 16.83
CA ILE A 695 0.37 9.77 18.16
C ILE A 695 -1.14 9.66 18.35
N ASP A 696 -1.55 8.55 18.96
CA ASP A 696 -2.92 8.30 19.39
C ASP A 696 -2.93 7.37 20.62
N ALA A 697 -4.12 7.00 21.10
CA ALA A 697 -4.27 6.18 22.31
C ALA A 697 -3.66 4.76 22.19
N SER A 698 -3.37 4.28 20.98
CA SER A 698 -2.83 2.94 20.73
C SER A 698 -1.31 2.90 20.60
N GLY A 699 -0.68 4.03 20.28
CA GLY A 699 0.75 4.12 20.07
C GLY A 699 1.16 5.37 19.31
N SER A 700 2.42 5.41 18.90
CA SER A 700 2.98 6.52 18.13
C SER A 700 3.97 6.07 17.08
N LEU A 701 4.18 6.94 16.10
CA LEU A 701 5.01 6.71 14.94
C LEU A 701 5.83 7.97 14.63
N VAL A 702 7.11 7.79 14.31
CA VAL A 702 7.99 8.86 13.81
C VAL A 702 8.66 8.31 12.54
N VAL A 703 8.21 8.78 11.37
CA VAL A 703 8.77 8.38 10.07
C VAL A 703 9.47 9.56 9.45
N TYR A 704 10.64 9.34 8.87
CA TYR A 704 11.36 10.38 8.17
C TYR A 704 12.09 9.84 6.95
N ALA A 705 12.34 10.72 5.99
CA ALA A 705 13.13 10.40 4.80
C ALA A 705 13.95 11.62 4.35
N PRO A 706 15.17 11.40 3.86
CA PRO A 706 15.90 12.46 3.18
C PRO A 706 15.22 12.84 1.87
N VAL A 707 15.15 14.13 1.59
CA VAL A 707 14.52 14.67 0.38
C VAL A 707 15.42 15.66 -0.33
N ASP A 708 15.34 15.66 -1.67
CA ASP A 708 16.08 16.59 -2.52
C ASP A 708 15.47 18.00 -2.48
N ILE A 709 16.32 19.03 -2.45
CA ILE A 709 15.87 20.43 -2.30
C ILE A 709 15.02 20.89 -3.49
N PRO A 710 15.45 20.74 -4.77
CA PRO A 710 14.61 21.01 -5.94
C PRO A 710 13.24 20.30 -5.90
N ALA A 711 13.23 19.01 -5.58
CA ALA A 711 12.00 18.24 -5.48
C ALA A 711 11.06 18.81 -4.41
N MET A 712 11.60 19.14 -3.23
CA MET A 712 10.83 19.70 -2.12
C MET A 712 10.31 21.11 -2.45
N HIS A 713 11.10 21.96 -3.10
CA HIS A 713 10.65 23.27 -3.55
C HIS A 713 9.49 23.17 -4.55
N SER A 714 9.52 22.19 -5.46
CA SER A 714 8.39 21.92 -6.37
C SER A 714 7.14 21.50 -5.59
N VAL A 715 7.27 20.56 -4.65
CA VAL A 715 6.16 20.07 -3.83
C VAL A 715 5.57 21.18 -2.94
N MET A 716 6.40 22.02 -2.31
CA MET A 716 5.95 23.17 -1.50
C MET A 716 5.18 24.23 -2.30
N ASN A 717 5.37 24.26 -3.62
CA ASN A 717 4.63 25.14 -4.53
C ASN A 717 3.38 24.48 -5.12
N GLY A 718 3.08 23.23 -4.79
CA GLY A 718 1.93 22.48 -5.30
C GLY A 718 2.23 21.57 -6.49
N GLY A 719 3.52 21.28 -6.74
CA GLY A 719 3.94 20.28 -7.70
C GLY A 719 3.50 18.86 -7.30
N ASP A 720 3.63 17.94 -8.25
CA ASP A 720 3.26 16.54 -8.04
C ASP A 720 4.30 15.83 -7.16
N SER A 721 3.82 15.17 -6.09
CA SER A 721 4.63 14.41 -5.15
C SER A 721 4.88 12.96 -5.59
N THR A 722 4.18 12.45 -6.61
CA THR A 722 4.21 11.03 -7.03
C THR A 722 5.58 10.53 -7.49
N TYR A 723 6.46 11.41 -7.98
CA TYR A 723 7.78 11.02 -8.48
C TYR A 723 8.95 11.38 -7.55
N VAL A 724 8.67 11.94 -6.37
CA VAL A 724 9.72 12.24 -5.39
C VAL A 724 10.25 10.92 -4.83
N ALA A 725 11.53 10.63 -5.03
CA ALA A 725 12.15 9.41 -4.51
C ALA A 725 12.26 9.46 -2.99
N LEU A 726 11.71 8.46 -2.29
CA LEU A 726 11.74 8.35 -0.84
C LEU A 726 12.22 6.97 -0.40
N LEU A 727 13.05 6.95 0.65
CA LEU A 727 13.39 5.75 1.41
C LEU A 727 13.15 6.03 2.88
N PRO A 728 11.98 5.65 3.42
CA PRO A 728 11.61 6.01 4.76
C PRO A 728 12.37 5.17 5.79
N SER A 729 12.75 5.83 6.87
CA SER A 729 13.26 5.23 8.10
C SER A 729 12.47 5.78 9.28
N GLY A 730 12.46 5.10 10.40
CA GLY A 730 11.61 5.54 11.49
C GLY A 730 11.41 4.56 12.62
N PHE A 731 10.45 4.92 13.45
CA PHE A 731 10.18 4.32 14.73
C PHE A 731 8.69 4.09 14.91
N ALA A 732 8.31 2.90 15.36
CA ALA A 732 6.98 2.64 15.90
C ALA A 732 7.09 2.35 17.39
N ILE A 733 6.27 3.02 18.20
CA ILE A 733 6.28 2.93 19.65
C ILE A 733 4.90 2.46 20.11
N VAL A 734 4.88 1.38 20.88
CA VAL A 734 3.64 0.84 21.47
C VAL A 734 3.85 0.56 22.97
N PRO A 735 2.78 0.61 23.79
CA PRO A 735 2.88 0.30 25.21
C PRO A 735 3.24 -1.17 25.44
N ASP A 736 3.92 -1.49 26.55
CA ASP A 736 4.54 -2.80 26.76
C ASP A 736 3.61 -3.93 27.23
N GLY A 737 2.34 -3.65 27.54
CA GLY A 737 1.44 -4.69 28.06
C GLY A 737 1.09 -4.52 29.53
N PRO A 738 -0.15 -4.84 29.96
CA PRO A 738 -0.41 -5.07 31.36
C PRO A 738 0.46 -6.25 31.85
N GLY A 739 1.20 -6.05 32.94
CA GLY A 739 2.05 -7.07 33.56
C GLY A 739 3.46 -7.26 32.97
N SER A 740 3.94 -6.35 32.13
CA SER A 740 5.32 -6.40 31.60
C SER A 740 6.37 -6.25 32.72
N ARG A 741 7.45 -7.05 32.63
CA ARG A 741 8.54 -7.16 33.62
C ARG A 741 9.41 -5.89 33.61
N GLY A 742 8.97 -4.83 34.27
CA GLY A 742 9.91 -3.83 34.77
C GLY A 742 10.90 -4.48 35.74
N PRO A 743 12.17 -4.01 35.85
CA PRO A 743 13.09 -4.51 36.85
C PRO A 743 12.47 -4.34 38.24
N ASN A 744 12.37 -5.44 39.00
CA ASN A 744 12.03 -5.39 40.42
C ASN A 744 13.12 -4.56 41.11
N ASN A 745 12.81 -3.30 41.45
CA ASN A 745 13.54 -2.64 42.51
C ASN A 745 13.19 -3.38 43.81
N ASN A 746 13.95 -4.42 44.13
CA ASN A 746 14.04 -5.01 45.47
C ASN A 746 14.70 -3.98 46.40
N GLY A 747 14.01 -2.87 46.65
CA GLY A 747 14.22 -2.02 47.81
C GLY A 747 13.17 -2.40 48.86
N PRO A 748 13.53 -2.53 50.15
CA PRO A 748 12.57 -2.86 51.19
C PRO A 748 11.65 -1.65 51.39
N THR A 749 10.48 -1.65 50.77
CA THR A 749 9.46 -0.63 51.03
C THR A 749 8.61 -1.09 52.21
N SER A 750 8.94 -0.51 53.37
CA SER A 750 7.97 -0.33 54.44
C SER A 750 6.87 0.63 53.97
N ASN A 751 5.63 0.31 54.36
CA ASN A 751 4.40 1.10 54.24
C ASN A 751 3.76 1.28 52.85
N GLY A 752 2.79 0.40 52.55
CA GLY A 752 1.36 0.82 52.51
C GLY A 752 0.88 1.81 51.44
N GLY A 753 1.61 2.03 50.36
CA GLY A 753 1.14 2.79 49.19
C GLY A 753 1.29 1.98 47.90
N SER A 754 0.26 1.97 47.05
CA SER A 754 0.27 1.31 45.74
C SER A 754 1.47 1.77 44.90
N GLY A 755 2.50 0.92 44.80
CA GLY A 755 3.69 1.20 44.00
C GLY A 755 3.31 1.35 42.53
N GLN A 756 3.43 2.57 42.00
CA GLN A 756 3.30 2.87 40.57
C GLN A 756 4.41 2.10 39.82
N ARG A 757 4.03 1.05 39.09
CA ARG A 757 4.94 0.36 38.17
C ARG A 757 5.35 1.34 37.08
N VAL A 758 6.65 1.42 36.77
CA VAL A 758 7.13 2.18 35.61
C VAL A 758 6.70 1.41 34.36
N SER A 759 5.70 1.92 33.64
CA SER A 759 5.28 1.38 32.34
C SER A 759 6.41 1.58 31.33
N GLY A 760 6.82 0.50 30.67
CA GLY A 760 7.82 0.53 29.61
C GLY A 760 7.21 0.75 28.23
N SER A 761 8.04 0.69 27.21
CA SER A 761 7.65 0.86 25.81
C SER A 761 8.32 -0.18 24.94
N LEU A 762 7.62 -0.61 23.90
CA LEU A 762 8.19 -1.41 22.82
C LEU A 762 8.49 -0.48 21.66
N LEU A 763 9.76 -0.44 21.28
CA LEU A 763 10.29 0.37 20.19
C LEU A 763 10.65 -0.54 19.02
N THR A 764 10.00 -0.36 17.89
CA THR A 764 10.43 -0.91 16.61
C THR A 764 11.20 0.14 15.84
N VAL A 765 12.41 -0.21 15.42
CA VAL A 765 13.28 0.64 14.59
C VAL A 765 13.39 0.01 13.21
N ALA A 766 13.20 0.79 12.14
CA ALA A 766 13.37 0.30 10.79
C ALA A 766 14.01 1.31 9.84
N PHE A 767 14.82 0.81 8.91
CA PHE A 767 15.50 1.59 7.89
C PHE A 767 15.29 0.97 6.51
N GLN A 768 15.08 1.82 5.51
CA GLN A 768 15.13 1.45 4.10
C GLN A 768 16.32 2.12 3.44
N ILE A 769 17.18 1.33 2.81
CA ILE A 769 18.46 1.81 2.26
C ILE A 769 18.63 1.28 0.83
N LEU A 770 19.03 2.16 -0.08
CA LEU A 770 19.43 1.77 -1.44
C LEU A 770 20.83 1.17 -1.37
N VAL A 771 20.95 -0.14 -1.62
CA VAL A 771 22.23 -0.85 -1.60
C VAL A 771 22.95 -0.73 -2.94
N ASN A 772 22.20 -0.79 -4.04
CA ASN A 772 22.77 -0.67 -5.38
C ASN A 772 21.76 -0.06 -6.35
N SER A 773 22.19 0.89 -7.17
CA SER A 773 21.36 1.50 -8.22
C SER A 773 21.17 0.60 -9.44
N LEU A 774 21.93 -0.50 -9.54
CA LEU A 774 21.78 -1.51 -10.58
C LEU A 774 20.83 -2.64 -10.12
N PRO A 775 19.67 -2.84 -10.78
CA PRO A 775 18.70 -3.86 -10.38
C PRO A 775 19.19 -5.32 -10.46
N MET A 776 20.28 -5.55 -11.18
CA MET A 776 20.88 -6.88 -11.40
C MET A 776 22.04 -7.20 -10.45
N ALA A 777 22.41 -6.29 -9.56
CA ALA A 777 23.50 -6.53 -8.61
C ALA A 777 23.13 -7.63 -7.59
N LYS A 778 24.13 -8.37 -7.10
CA LYS A 778 23.94 -9.30 -5.98
C LYS A 778 24.18 -8.55 -4.67
N LEU A 779 23.37 -8.86 -3.66
CA LEU A 779 23.56 -8.34 -2.30
C LEU A 779 24.88 -8.88 -1.74
N THR A 780 25.73 -7.99 -1.21
CA THR A 780 26.95 -8.40 -0.51
C THR A 780 26.67 -8.59 0.98
N VAL A 781 27.36 -9.53 1.62
CA VAL A 781 27.28 -9.75 3.08
C VAL A 781 27.66 -8.48 3.85
N GLU A 782 28.65 -7.73 3.35
CA GLU A 782 29.07 -6.43 3.91
C GLU A 782 27.95 -5.39 3.95
N SER A 783 27.07 -5.37 2.93
CA SER A 783 25.93 -4.44 2.90
C SER A 783 24.94 -4.75 4.02
N VAL A 784 24.69 -6.04 4.26
CA VAL A 784 23.81 -6.52 5.34
C VAL A 784 24.38 -6.16 6.70
N GLU A 785 25.68 -6.43 6.90
CA GLU A 785 26.38 -6.14 8.16
C GLU A 785 26.40 -4.64 8.46
N THR A 786 26.59 -3.80 7.45
CA THR A 786 26.54 -2.33 7.60
C THR A 786 25.18 -1.86 8.11
N VAL A 787 24.08 -2.38 7.57
CA VAL A 787 22.73 -2.00 8.01
C VAL A 787 22.42 -2.55 9.40
N ASN A 788 22.87 -3.76 9.71
CA ASN A 788 22.75 -4.32 11.06
C ASN A 788 23.48 -3.47 12.10
N ASN A 789 24.71 -3.04 11.78
CA ASN A 789 25.48 -2.14 12.63
C ASN A 789 24.82 -0.77 12.78
N LEU A 790 24.19 -0.24 11.72
CA LEU A 790 23.44 1.01 11.76
C LEU A 790 22.25 0.92 12.74
N ILE A 791 21.45 -0.14 12.65
CA ILE A 791 20.31 -0.39 13.54
C ILE A 791 20.78 -0.52 14.99
N SER A 792 21.76 -1.38 15.23
CA SER A 792 22.29 -1.64 16.57
C SER A 792 22.87 -0.38 17.19
N CYS A 793 23.64 0.41 16.42
CA CYS A 793 24.19 1.69 16.88
C CYS A 793 23.08 2.70 17.21
N THR A 794 22.03 2.79 16.38
CA THR A 794 20.90 3.69 16.65
C THR A 794 20.17 3.30 17.95
N VAL A 795 19.89 2.01 18.13
CA VAL A 795 19.26 1.50 19.35
C VAL A 795 20.12 1.77 20.59
N GLN A 796 21.43 1.56 20.51
CA GLN A 796 22.37 1.84 21.60
C GLN A 796 22.41 3.33 21.94
N LYS A 797 22.45 4.22 20.94
CA LYS A 797 22.40 5.67 21.16
C LYS A 797 21.11 6.12 21.84
N ILE A 798 19.96 5.59 21.43
CA ILE A 798 18.67 5.88 22.07
C ILE A 798 18.68 5.41 23.53
N LYS A 799 19.20 4.20 23.79
CA LYS A 799 19.33 3.67 25.16
C LYS A 799 20.25 4.54 26.02
N ALA A 800 21.40 4.96 25.49
CA ALA A 800 22.34 5.81 26.19
C ALA A 800 21.75 7.19 26.51
N ALA A 801 21.14 7.85 25.52
CA ALA A 801 20.50 9.16 25.69
C ALA A 801 19.37 9.13 26.74
N LEU A 802 18.58 8.07 26.75
CA LEU A 802 17.50 7.88 27.72
C LEU A 802 17.95 7.27 29.05
N HIS A 803 19.25 7.07 29.26
CA HIS A 803 19.83 6.47 30.46
C HIS A 803 19.22 5.10 30.79
N CYS A 804 18.95 4.31 29.75
CA CYS A 804 18.34 2.98 29.81
C CYS A 804 19.39 1.86 29.75
N GLU A 805 20.66 2.16 30.02
CA GLU A 805 21.71 1.16 30.09
C GLU A 805 21.45 0.22 31.29
N SER A 806 21.32 -1.08 31.01
CA SER A 806 21.23 -2.16 31.99
C SER A 806 22.43 -3.07 31.83
#